data_AF-A0A3M6YDJ7-F1
#
_entry.id   AF-A0A3M6YDJ7-F1
#
_cell.length_a   1.000
_cell.length_b   1.000
_cell.length_c   1.000
_cell.angle_alpha   90.00
_cell.angle_beta   90.00
_cell.angle_gamma   90.00
#
_symmetry.space_group_name_H-M   'P 1'
#
loop_
_entity.id
_entity.type
_entity.pdbx_description
1 polymer ?
#
loop_
_entity_poly.entity_id
_entity_poly.type
_entity_poly.pdbx_seq_one_letter_code
_entity_poly.pdbx_strand_id
1 'polypeptide(L)'
;MLRQFGGQQVDGLMNSSNLTILDADLKLIAYSDKVNGEVNKILSMWGDIFLLTVEGKLYRYHERTFTQKLDLVYQRDLYLVAISLAQKYKVDPVQQNVIFRRYGDYLYSKGDYDTAMQQYLRAIDNTEPSQIIRKFLDNQHIKNLIEYLEALHEESKATSDHTTLLLNCYAKLKDTEKLDAFIKQPGELKFDLDTAIIMCRQGGYYEQAAFLARRHEEHGLVIDIMIEDLKWYAEAVAYIVRLGPKDAYDNFMRYGTVLLEHRPIEMTQLFVDYFTDQYRPKKDAVIVQDTTPAQQESSGFGTAAKSAVQNLVAFIPLPGMTVSSTPAAGEQKATQVVETTTAGDYVAYEAPKPRLAFSAFVDHPDEFITFLEALIKSENVKEAEKADLHTTLFEIYLHQASNSKAEEKTEWERKARQLIESKDVPIDTSNVLLLSDLERFRDGTILVSERQGLRFDVFRSYTAAKDTRGAIKALHKYGPEEPQLYPAALAYFTSSPEILQEAGDEIGTVLKKIEEDGLMAPLQVIQTLSTNAVATMGLVKKYLSSTVERERAEIAANRRQINTLRSDTSQKLQSIDSLSTQPEPFSATRCSACGRTLDLPTVHFLCKHSYHQRCLNVAEGQDVEDVECPICTPQNQTVRQIRRAQEETAGRHELFQDALGRGKERFGVVGDWFGRGVMGASSVTGTG
;
A
#
# COMPACT_ATOMS: atom_id res chain seq x y z
N MET A 1 -74.28 68.83 -73.56
CA MET A 1 -75.07 69.65 -74.51
C MET A 1 -76.15 68.75 -75.11
N LEU A 2 -77.30 69.31 -75.46
CA LEU A 2 -78.46 68.66 -76.10
C LEU A 2 -79.34 67.68 -75.29
N ARG A 3 -80.64 67.93 -75.51
CA ARG A 3 -81.88 67.34 -75.05
C ARG A 3 -82.15 65.91 -75.58
N GLN A 4 -82.84 65.12 -74.75
CA GLN A 4 -84.14 64.46 -75.05
C GLN A 4 -84.28 63.60 -76.32
N PHE A 5 -84.61 62.32 -76.14
CA PHE A 5 -85.82 61.70 -76.73
C PHE A 5 -86.22 60.47 -75.90
N GLY A 6 -87.52 60.26 -75.70
CA GLY A 6 -88.05 59.11 -74.97
C GLY A 6 -88.42 57.96 -75.91
N GLY A 7 -88.41 56.73 -75.38
CA GLY A 7 -88.84 55.50 -76.06
C GLY A 7 -88.87 54.36 -75.05
N GLN A 8 -89.95 53.56 -75.05
CA GLN A 8 -90.26 52.59 -74.00
C GLN A 8 -89.43 51.30 -74.08
N GLN A 9 -89.52 50.50 -73.00
CA GLN A 9 -89.11 49.09 -72.85
C GLN A 9 -87.61 48.82 -72.62
N VAL A 10 -87.19 48.67 -71.35
CA VAL A 10 -86.70 47.40 -70.74
C VAL A 10 -86.80 47.47 -69.18
N ASP A 11 -87.99 47.50 -68.59
CA ASP A 11 -88.17 47.43 -67.11
C ASP A 11 -88.20 45.98 -66.57
N GLY A 12 -87.43 45.07 -67.20
CA GLY A 12 -87.54 43.61 -66.97
C GLY A 12 -86.32 42.96 -66.30
N LEU A 13 -85.31 43.71 -65.85
CA LEU A 13 -83.99 43.13 -65.54
C LEU A 13 -83.33 43.53 -64.20
N MET A 14 -84.01 44.25 -63.30
CA MET A 14 -83.36 44.88 -62.13
C MET A 14 -83.92 44.54 -60.74
N ASN A 15 -84.77 43.52 -60.59
CA ASN A 15 -85.26 43.10 -59.26
C ASN A 15 -84.49 41.86 -58.76
N SER A 16 -83.19 42.04 -58.46
CA SER A 16 -82.38 41.04 -57.76
C SER A 16 -82.44 41.27 -56.25
N SER A 17 -82.95 40.31 -55.49
CA SER A 17 -83.03 40.36 -54.03
C SER A 17 -81.76 39.78 -53.41
N ASN A 18 -81.06 40.52 -52.55
CA ASN A 18 -79.93 39.97 -51.80
C ASN A 18 -80.43 39.21 -50.56
N LEU A 19 -80.17 37.91 -50.46
CA LEU A 19 -80.37 37.14 -49.24
C LEU A 19 -79.09 37.20 -48.40
N THR A 20 -79.16 37.74 -47.18
CA THR A 20 -78.10 37.65 -46.18
C THR A 20 -78.58 36.83 -44.98
N ILE A 21 -77.81 35.79 -44.62
CA ILE A 21 -78.01 35.01 -43.41
C ILE A 21 -76.94 35.44 -42.41
N LEU A 22 -77.38 35.95 -41.26
CA LEU A 22 -76.53 36.44 -40.18
C LEU A 22 -76.53 35.42 -39.03
N ASP A 23 -75.36 34.98 -38.57
CA ASP A 23 -75.23 34.29 -37.28
C ASP A 23 -75.01 35.36 -36.20
N ALA A 24 -76.04 35.57 -35.38
CA ALA A 24 -76.04 36.59 -34.33
C ALA A 24 -75.04 36.28 -33.20
N ASP A 25 -74.77 35.00 -32.93
CA ASP A 25 -73.89 34.58 -31.83
C ASP A 25 -72.42 34.69 -32.23
N LEU A 26 -72.10 34.32 -33.46
CA LEU A 26 -70.74 34.40 -34.00
C LEU A 26 -70.41 35.78 -34.60
N LYS A 27 -71.40 36.69 -34.71
CA LYS A 27 -71.30 38.03 -35.31
C LYS A 27 -70.79 38.02 -36.75
N LEU A 28 -71.27 37.06 -37.55
CA LEU A 28 -70.81 36.84 -38.93
C LEU A 28 -71.94 36.79 -39.95
N ILE A 29 -71.62 37.20 -41.16
CA ILE A 29 -72.45 36.94 -42.35
C ILE A 29 -72.15 35.49 -42.78
N ALA A 30 -73.01 34.55 -42.36
CA ALA A 30 -72.84 33.13 -42.64
C ALA A 30 -73.04 32.81 -44.13
N TYR A 31 -73.96 33.53 -44.79
CA TYR A 31 -74.23 33.41 -46.22
C TYR A 31 -74.71 34.73 -46.81
N SER A 32 -74.33 35.03 -48.05
CA SER A 32 -74.78 36.19 -48.81
C SER A 32 -74.84 35.82 -50.28
N ASP A 33 -76.01 35.93 -50.89
CA ASP A 33 -76.23 35.55 -52.29
C ASP A 33 -77.29 36.42 -52.97
N LYS A 34 -77.21 36.52 -54.30
CA LYS A 34 -78.12 37.32 -55.13
C LYS A 34 -79.18 36.42 -55.75
N VAL A 35 -80.40 36.51 -55.23
CA VAL A 35 -81.55 35.80 -55.78
C VAL A 35 -82.12 36.64 -56.92
N ASN A 36 -82.17 36.08 -58.12
CA ASN A 36 -82.81 36.72 -59.27
C ASN A 36 -84.34 36.62 -59.12
N GLY A 37 -85.01 37.76 -58.97
CA GLY A 37 -86.45 37.88 -58.74
C GLY A 37 -86.81 38.42 -57.35
N GLU A 38 -88.04 38.91 -57.23
CA GLU A 38 -88.63 39.29 -55.95
C GLU A 38 -88.98 38.04 -55.12
N VAL A 39 -88.66 38.09 -53.83
CA VAL A 39 -89.02 37.04 -52.86
C VAL A 39 -90.44 37.28 -52.36
N ASN A 40 -91.35 36.34 -52.67
CA ASN A 40 -92.75 36.41 -52.24
C ASN A 40 -92.89 35.92 -50.79
N LYS A 41 -92.30 34.75 -50.47
CA LYS A 41 -92.34 34.16 -49.13
C LYS A 41 -91.03 33.47 -48.77
N ILE A 42 -90.69 33.57 -47.48
CA ILE A 42 -89.64 32.80 -46.81
C ILE A 42 -90.34 31.77 -45.93
N LEU A 43 -89.98 30.50 -46.05
CA LEU A 43 -90.55 29.41 -45.25
C LEU A 43 -89.41 28.65 -44.57
N SER A 44 -89.51 28.42 -43.26
CA SER A 44 -88.62 27.51 -42.54
C SER A 44 -89.37 26.21 -42.29
N MET A 45 -88.92 25.11 -42.89
CA MET A 45 -89.55 23.78 -42.78
C MET A 45 -88.49 22.69 -42.76
N TRP A 46 -88.66 21.70 -41.88
CA TRP A 46 -87.76 20.53 -41.76
C TRP A 46 -86.27 20.84 -41.54
N GLY A 47 -85.94 22.02 -41.01
CA GLY A 47 -84.56 22.49 -40.82
C GLY A 47 -83.96 23.26 -42.01
N ASP A 48 -84.71 23.38 -43.12
CA ASP A 48 -84.30 24.10 -44.32
C ASP A 48 -85.03 25.45 -44.45
N ILE A 49 -84.33 26.43 -45.02
CA ILE A 49 -84.92 27.71 -45.42
C ILE A 49 -85.27 27.62 -46.90
N PHE A 50 -86.56 27.76 -47.21
CA PHE A 50 -87.07 27.81 -48.57
C PHE A 50 -87.45 29.25 -48.96
N LEU A 51 -86.93 29.73 -50.09
CA LEU A 51 -87.37 30.98 -50.71
C LEU A 51 -88.24 30.67 -51.92
N LEU A 52 -89.45 31.23 -51.93
CA LEU A 52 -90.34 31.21 -53.09
C LEU A 52 -90.27 32.58 -53.79
N THR A 53 -89.78 32.62 -55.03
CA THR A 53 -89.81 33.85 -55.84
C THR A 53 -91.18 34.04 -56.50
N VAL A 54 -91.47 35.27 -56.95
CA VAL A 54 -92.68 35.58 -57.73
C VAL A 54 -92.75 34.77 -59.04
N GLU A 55 -91.61 34.36 -59.59
CA GLU A 55 -91.52 33.47 -60.76
C GLU A 55 -91.88 31.99 -60.47
N GLY A 56 -92.25 31.66 -59.23
CA GLY A 56 -92.59 30.29 -58.82
C GLY A 56 -91.39 29.36 -58.62
N LYS A 57 -90.15 29.88 -58.66
CA LYS A 57 -88.94 29.10 -58.35
C LYS A 57 -88.79 28.96 -56.84
N LEU A 58 -88.51 27.74 -56.40
CA LEU A 58 -88.28 27.41 -54.99
C LEU A 58 -86.78 27.13 -54.77
N TYR A 59 -86.10 28.02 -54.07
CA TYR A 59 -84.72 27.81 -53.63
C TYR A 59 -84.73 27.15 -52.25
N ARG A 60 -83.92 26.09 -52.06
CA ARG A 60 -83.75 25.40 -50.77
C ARG A 60 -82.35 25.61 -50.25
N TYR A 61 -82.24 26.30 -49.12
CA TYR A 61 -81.01 26.49 -48.38
C TYR A 61 -80.97 25.50 -47.21
N HIS A 62 -80.11 24.50 -47.33
CA HIS A 62 -79.82 23.52 -46.28
C HIS A 62 -78.63 24.00 -45.44
N GLU A 63 -78.71 23.85 -44.12
CA GLU A 63 -77.60 24.17 -43.24
C GLU A 63 -76.45 23.17 -43.44
N ARG A 64 -75.24 23.67 -43.72
CA ARG A 64 -74.06 22.80 -43.93
C ARG A 64 -73.70 22.04 -42.66
N THR A 65 -73.16 20.83 -42.82
CA THR A 65 -72.69 20.02 -41.69
C THR A 65 -71.55 20.72 -40.94
N PHE A 66 -71.36 20.36 -39.67
CA PHE A 66 -70.32 20.98 -38.82
C PHE A 66 -68.91 20.89 -39.42
N THR A 67 -68.55 19.76 -40.04
CA THR A 67 -67.28 19.59 -40.76
C THR A 67 -67.14 20.56 -41.94
N GLN A 68 -68.17 20.68 -42.79
CA GLN A 68 -68.18 21.62 -43.91
C GLN A 68 -68.15 23.09 -43.46
N LYS A 69 -68.72 23.41 -42.28
CA LYS A 69 -68.60 24.74 -41.67
C LYS A 69 -67.15 25.00 -41.23
N LEU A 70 -66.51 24.05 -40.57
CA LEU A 70 -65.09 24.18 -40.20
C LEU A 70 -64.19 24.33 -41.44
N ASP A 71 -64.40 23.54 -42.50
CA ASP A 71 -63.60 23.65 -43.73
C ASP A 71 -63.72 25.03 -44.40
N LEU A 72 -64.94 25.62 -44.44
CA LEU A 72 -65.14 27.00 -44.91
C LEU A 72 -64.46 28.05 -44.03
N VAL A 73 -64.40 27.81 -42.72
CA VAL A 73 -63.77 28.71 -41.75
C VAL A 73 -62.24 28.62 -41.84
N TYR A 74 -61.69 27.42 -42.05
CA TYR A 74 -60.27 27.20 -42.34
C TYR A 74 -59.85 27.85 -43.67
N GLN A 75 -60.65 27.72 -44.74
CA GLN A 75 -60.39 28.39 -46.03
C GLN A 75 -60.38 29.93 -45.97
N ARG A 76 -60.82 30.52 -44.84
CA ARG A 76 -60.89 31.96 -44.60
C ARG A 76 -60.04 32.41 -43.42
N ASP A 77 -59.21 31.51 -42.87
CA ASP A 77 -58.35 31.72 -41.71
C ASP A 77 -59.04 32.28 -40.44
N LEU A 78 -60.35 32.03 -40.31
CA LEU A 78 -61.18 32.55 -39.22
C LEU A 78 -61.13 31.64 -37.97
N TYR A 79 -59.95 31.25 -37.53
CA TYR A 79 -59.76 30.24 -36.47
C TYR A 79 -60.39 30.59 -35.11
N LEU A 80 -60.46 31.88 -34.74
CA LEU A 80 -61.19 32.32 -33.53
C LEU A 80 -62.69 31.97 -33.60
N VAL A 81 -63.26 31.97 -34.81
CA VAL A 81 -64.64 31.53 -35.08
C VAL A 81 -64.74 30.01 -35.03
N ALA A 82 -63.73 29.28 -35.50
CA ALA A 82 -63.70 27.82 -35.36
C ALA A 82 -63.72 27.38 -33.90
N ILE A 83 -63.01 28.11 -33.02
CA ILE A 83 -62.98 27.85 -31.57
C ILE A 83 -64.35 28.14 -30.93
N SER A 84 -64.97 29.28 -31.21
CA SER A 84 -66.29 29.61 -30.65
C SER A 84 -67.41 28.71 -31.20
N LEU A 85 -67.30 28.28 -32.47
CA LEU A 85 -68.10 27.19 -33.03
C LEU A 85 -67.92 25.90 -32.22
N ALA A 86 -66.70 25.41 -32.02
CA ALA A 86 -66.46 24.15 -31.31
C ALA A 86 -66.97 24.17 -29.86
N GLN A 87 -66.85 25.30 -29.18
CA GLN A 87 -67.43 25.52 -27.85
C GLN A 87 -68.96 25.50 -27.88
N LYS A 88 -69.60 26.19 -28.85
CA LYS A 88 -71.07 26.24 -29.00
C LYS A 88 -71.67 24.87 -29.29
N TYR A 89 -71.02 24.06 -30.13
CA TYR A 89 -71.47 22.71 -30.48
C TYR A 89 -71.04 21.62 -29.47
N LYS A 90 -70.36 21.99 -28.36
CA LYS A 90 -69.85 21.08 -27.31
C LYS A 90 -69.11 19.86 -27.89
N VAL A 91 -68.23 20.12 -28.85
CA VAL A 91 -67.53 19.07 -29.59
C VAL A 91 -66.53 18.36 -28.69
N ASP A 92 -66.32 17.07 -28.92
CA ASP A 92 -65.31 16.24 -28.26
C ASP A 92 -63.94 16.94 -28.19
N PRO A 93 -63.26 17.01 -27.01
CA PRO A 93 -61.94 17.64 -26.85
C PRO A 93 -60.91 17.24 -27.91
N VAL A 94 -60.95 15.99 -28.41
CA VAL A 94 -60.05 15.52 -29.48
C VAL A 94 -60.15 16.40 -30.73
N GLN A 95 -61.35 16.80 -31.14
CA GLN A 95 -61.55 17.69 -32.30
C GLN A 95 -61.27 19.16 -31.97
N GLN A 96 -61.51 19.60 -30.73
CA GLN A 96 -61.11 20.94 -30.28
C GLN A 96 -59.58 21.11 -30.38
N ASN A 97 -58.82 20.09 -29.96
CA ASN A 97 -57.36 20.09 -30.02
C ASN A 97 -56.83 20.14 -31.47
N VAL A 98 -57.53 19.54 -32.43
CA VAL A 98 -57.21 19.70 -33.87
C VAL A 98 -57.43 21.13 -34.36
N ILE A 99 -58.46 21.83 -33.87
CA ILE A 99 -58.70 23.26 -34.19
C ILE A 99 -57.58 24.12 -33.60
N PHE A 100 -57.23 23.92 -32.32
CA PHE A 100 -56.13 24.65 -31.66
C PHE A 100 -54.78 24.41 -32.36
N ARG A 101 -54.49 23.17 -32.75
CA ARG A 101 -53.29 22.82 -33.54
C ARG A 101 -53.24 23.60 -34.86
N ARG A 102 -54.31 23.56 -35.67
CA ARG A 102 -54.37 24.28 -36.96
C ARG A 102 -54.27 25.81 -36.78
N TYR A 103 -54.82 26.33 -35.70
CA TYR A 103 -54.68 27.75 -35.35
C TYR A 103 -53.22 28.09 -34.96
N GLY A 104 -52.56 27.24 -34.19
CA GLY A 104 -51.13 27.35 -33.89
C GLY A 104 -50.26 27.26 -35.15
N ASP A 105 -50.58 26.38 -36.09
CA ASP A 105 -49.90 26.28 -37.39
C ASP A 105 -50.04 27.58 -38.21
N TYR A 106 -51.23 28.18 -38.23
CA TYR A 106 -51.48 29.47 -38.88
C TYR A 106 -50.72 30.63 -38.20
N LEU A 107 -50.81 30.76 -36.87
CA LEU A 107 -50.10 31.80 -36.11
C LEU A 107 -48.58 31.69 -36.27
N TYR A 108 -48.05 30.45 -36.29
CA TYR A 108 -46.64 30.18 -36.58
C TYR A 108 -46.25 30.69 -37.99
N SER A 109 -47.07 30.42 -39.01
CA SER A 109 -46.81 30.93 -40.38
C SER A 109 -46.86 32.46 -40.50
N LYS A 110 -47.56 33.13 -39.57
CA LYS A 110 -47.70 34.58 -39.46
C LYS A 110 -46.56 35.24 -38.65
N GLY A 111 -45.76 34.44 -37.93
CA GLY A 111 -44.66 34.90 -37.07
C GLY A 111 -45.06 35.23 -35.62
N ASP A 112 -46.31 34.99 -35.20
CA ASP A 112 -46.79 35.27 -33.84
C ASP A 112 -46.51 34.09 -32.88
N TYR A 113 -45.24 33.73 -32.74
CA TYR A 113 -44.77 32.47 -32.12
C TYR A 113 -45.25 32.24 -30.68
N ASP A 114 -45.31 33.28 -29.85
CA ASP A 114 -45.68 33.14 -28.43
C ASP A 114 -47.17 32.77 -28.29
N THR A 115 -48.03 33.44 -29.06
CA THR A 115 -49.46 33.10 -29.10
C THR A 115 -49.74 31.76 -29.76
N ALA A 116 -48.91 31.37 -30.75
CA ALA A 116 -48.95 30.03 -31.34
C ALA A 116 -48.63 28.96 -30.28
N MET A 117 -47.60 29.19 -29.45
CA MET A 117 -47.24 28.26 -28.37
C MET A 117 -48.36 28.08 -27.36
N GLN A 118 -49.03 29.16 -26.95
CA GLN A 118 -50.23 29.07 -26.10
C GLN A 118 -51.38 28.26 -26.72
N GLN A 119 -51.47 28.12 -28.05
CA GLN A 119 -52.45 27.22 -28.67
C GLN A 119 -51.96 25.77 -28.70
N TYR A 120 -50.66 25.53 -28.92
CA TYR A 120 -50.07 24.18 -28.85
C TYR A 120 -50.15 23.60 -27.42
N LEU A 121 -49.90 24.42 -26.40
CA LEU A 121 -50.08 24.08 -24.98
C LEU A 121 -51.53 23.65 -24.65
N ARG A 122 -52.53 24.19 -25.35
CA ARG A 122 -53.94 23.79 -25.18
C ARG A 122 -54.33 22.54 -25.98
N ALA A 123 -53.39 21.97 -26.73
CA ALA A 123 -53.61 20.84 -27.64
C ALA A 123 -52.69 19.63 -27.35
N ILE A 124 -52.05 19.58 -26.17
CA ILE A 124 -51.02 18.58 -25.84
C ILE A 124 -51.55 17.14 -25.95
N ASP A 125 -52.80 16.85 -25.56
CA ASP A 125 -53.40 15.50 -25.61
C ASP A 125 -53.37 14.81 -26.98
N ASN A 126 -53.35 15.57 -28.09
CA ASN A 126 -53.53 15.05 -29.44
C ASN A 126 -52.52 15.62 -30.45
N THR A 127 -51.37 16.11 -29.97
CA THR A 127 -50.27 16.60 -30.81
C THR A 127 -49.04 15.73 -30.62
N GLU A 128 -48.36 15.38 -31.71
CA GLU A 128 -47.05 14.69 -31.63
C GLU A 128 -45.98 15.69 -31.17
N PRO A 129 -45.36 15.50 -30.00
CA PRO A 129 -44.42 16.48 -29.45
C PRO A 129 -43.23 16.77 -30.36
N SER A 130 -42.72 15.72 -31.02
CA SER A 130 -41.62 15.78 -31.99
C SER A 130 -41.85 16.78 -33.12
N GLN A 131 -43.10 16.99 -33.55
CA GLN A 131 -43.43 17.94 -34.62
C GLN A 131 -43.34 19.39 -34.14
N ILE A 132 -43.71 19.66 -32.89
CA ILE A 132 -43.62 20.99 -32.27
C ILE A 132 -42.17 21.28 -31.89
N ILE A 133 -41.47 20.33 -31.24
CA ILE A 133 -40.05 20.46 -30.89
C ILE A 133 -39.20 20.77 -32.13
N ARG A 134 -39.44 20.11 -33.28
CA ARG A 134 -38.74 20.38 -34.54
C ARG A 134 -38.98 21.80 -35.09
N LYS A 135 -40.13 22.41 -34.82
CA LYS A 135 -40.45 23.80 -35.24
C LYS A 135 -39.81 24.85 -34.33
N PHE A 136 -39.58 24.53 -33.06
CA PHE A 136 -39.09 25.48 -32.06
C PHE A 136 -37.65 25.21 -31.58
N LEU A 137 -36.91 24.34 -32.29
CA LEU A 137 -35.50 24.04 -32.01
C LEU A 137 -34.55 25.22 -32.27
N ASP A 138 -35.00 26.22 -33.04
CA ASP A 138 -34.19 27.38 -33.38
C ASP A 138 -33.85 28.22 -32.14
N ASN A 139 -32.58 28.61 -32.04
CA ASN A 139 -31.94 29.20 -30.86
C ASN A 139 -32.61 30.52 -30.36
N GLN A 140 -33.49 31.11 -31.17
CA GLN A 140 -34.25 32.33 -30.85
C GLN A 140 -35.53 32.05 -30.02
N HIS A 141 -36.07 30.82 -30.05
CA HIS A 141 -37.37 30.48 -29.45
C HIS A 141 -37.30 29.43 -28.33
N ILE A 142 -36.11 29.22 -27.75
CA ILE A 142 -35.88 28.24 -26.67
C ILE A 142 -36.82 28.45 -25.47
N LYS A 143 -37.21 29.70 -25.15
CA LYS A 143 -38.15 29.99 -24.06
C LYS A 143 -39.52 29.32 -24.28
N ASN A 144 -40.07 29.48 -25.49
CA ASN A 144 -41.35 28.89 -25.87
C ASN A 144 -41.26 27.36 -25.91
N LEU A 145 -40.11 26.82 -26.32
CA LEU A 145 -39.83 25.38 -26.26
C LEU A 145 -39.75 24.86 -24.82
N ILE A 146 -39.20 25.63 -23.87
CA ILE A 146 -39.19 25.29 -22.44
C ILE A 146 -40.62 25.27 -21.90
N GLU A 147 -41.44 26.29 -22.15
CA GLU A 147 -42.85 26.30 -21.71
C GLU A 147 -43.62 25.06 -22.22
N TYR A 148 -43.37 24.64 -23.46
CA TYR A 148 -43.94 23.42 -24.04
C TYR A 148 -43.46 22.15 -23.34
N LEU A 149 -42.16 22.04 -23.06
CA LEU A 149 -41.56 20.88 -22.42
C LEU A 149 -41.87 20.80 -20.91
N GLU A 150 -42.01 21.95 -20.23
CA GLU A 150 -42.50 22.07 -18.84
C GLU A 150 -43.92 21.50 -18.73
N ALA A 151 -44.87 21.99 -19.53
CA ALA A 151 -46.24 21.48 -19.52
C ALA A 151 -46.34 19.99 -19.90
N LEU A 152 -45.51 19.54 -20.84
CA LEU A 152 -45.46 18.13 -21.26
C LEU A 152 -44.86 17.21 -20.17
N HIS A 153 -44.02 17.76 -19.30
CA HIS A 153 -43.51 17.08 -18.10
C HIS A 153 -44.57 17.06 -16.98
N GLU A 154 -45.26 18.18 -16.73
CA GLU A 154 -46.37 18.26 -15.76
C GLU A 154 -47.52 17.28 -16.08
N GLU A 155 -47.84 17.09 -17.37
CA GLU A 155 -48.83 16.11 -17.81
C GLU A 155 -48.33 14.63 -17.77
N SER A 156 -47.10 14.38 -17.32
CA SER A 156 -46.45 13.05 -17.24
C SER A 156 -46.28 12.29 -18.57
N LYS A 157 -46.46 12.98 -19.72
CA LYS A 157 -46.33 12.41 -21.07
C LYS A 157 -44.90 12.48 -21.62
N ALA A 158 -43.95 12.99 -20.85
CA ALA A 158 -42.55 13.12 -21.25
C ALA A 158 -41.84 11.77 -21.44
N THR A 159 -41.16 11.63 -22.58
CA THR A 159 -40.13 10.62 -22.80
C THR A 159 -38.79 11.11 -22.24
N SER A 160 -37.82 10.20 -22.09
CA SER A 160 -36.43 10.51 -21.69
C SER A 160 -35.79 11.61 -22.53
N ASP A 161 -36.09 11.60 -23.82
CA ASP A 161 -35.46 12.49 -24.79
C ASP A 161 -36.06 13.90 -24.68
N HIS A 162 -37.32 14.01 -24.25
CA HIS A 162 -37.96 15.31 -24.00
C HIS A 162 -37.47 15.94 -22.69
N THR A 163 -37.22 15.14 -21.65
CA THR A 163 -36.65 15.60 -20.38
C THR A 163 -35.15 15.96 -20.49
N THR A 164 -34.35 15.22 -21.26
CA THR A 164 -32.95 15.64 -21.54
C THR A 164 -32.88 16.89 -22.42
N LEU A 165 -33.77 17.05 -23.40
CA LEU A 165 -33.88 18.29 -24.17
C LEU A 165 -34.28 19.48 -23.28
N LEU A 166 -35.20 19.30 -22.33
CA LEU A 166 -35.56 20.34 -21.35
C LEU A 166 -34.33 20.75 -20.51
N LEU A 167 -33.57 19.77 -20.00
CA LEU A 167 -32.33 20.02 -19.25
C LEU A 167 -31.28 20.80 -20.08
N ASN A 168 -31.09 20.41 -21.34
CA ASN A 168 -30.22 21.08 -22.32
C ASN A 168 -30.67 22.54 -22.56
N CYS A 169 -31.98 22.77 -22.66
CA CYS A 169 -32.56 24.10 -22.81
C CYS A 169 -32.35 24.98 -21.57
N TYR A 170 -32.52 24.46 -20.34
CA TYR A 170 -32.20 25.19 -19.11
C TYR A 170 -30.71 25.54 -19.03
N ALA A 171 -29.82 24.57 -19.30
CA ALA A 171 -28.37 24.78 -19.30
C ALA A 171 -27.95 25.87 -20.32
N LYS A 172 -28.61 25.94 -21.49
CA LYS A 172 -28.38 27.00 -22.49
C LYS A 172 -28.89 28.38 -22.07
N LEU A 173 -30.05 28.46 -21.40
CA LEU A 173 -30.60 29.74 -20.92
C LEU A 173 -29.94 30.25 -19.63
N LYS A 174 -29.13 29.41 -18.97
CA LYS A 174 -28.49 29.68 -17.68
C LYS A 174 -29.45 29.96 -16.53
N ASP A 175 -30.65 29.37 -16.58
CA ASP A 175 -31.64 29.47 -15.52
C ASP A 175 -31.32 28.48 -14.39
N THR A 176 -30.44 28.89 -13.48
CA THR A 176 -29.95 28.06 -12.38
C THR A 176 -31.04 27.72 -11.36
N GLU A 177 -32.00 28.60 -11.15
CA GLU A 177 -33.06 28.40 -10.15
C GLU A 177 -34.05 27.32 -10.61
N LYS A 178 -34.49 27.37 -11.87
CA LYS A 178 -35.31 26.30 -12.46
C LYS A 178 -34.56 24.98 -12.57
N LEU A 179 -33.29 25.00 -12.97
CA LEU A 179 -32.44 23.82 -13.07
C LEU A 179 -32.29 23.12 -11.71
N ASP A 180 -31.96 23.89 -10.66
CA ASP A 180 -31.87 23.37 -9.29
C ASP A 180 -33.19 22.82 -8.80
N ALA A 181 -34.31 23.53 -9.02
CA ALA A 181 -35.63 23.07 -8.63
C ALA A 181 -36.02 21.75 -9.32
N PHE A 182 -35.71 21.60 -10.62
CA PHE A 182 -35.95 20.39 -11.39
C PHE A 182 -35.11 19.19 -10.89
N ILE A 183 -33.82 19.41 -10.60
CA ILE A 183 -32.91 18.35 -10.14
C ILE A 183 -33.20 17.94 -8.67
N LYS A 184 -33.59 18.90 -7.82
CA LYS A 184 -33.89 18.68 -6.40
C LYS A 184 -35.31 18.14 -6.15
N GLN A 185 -36.17 18.07 -7.17
CA GLN A 185 -37.50 17.47 -7.03
C GLN A 185 -37.42 15.94 -6.74
N PRO A 186 -38.12 15.44 -5.70
CA PRO A 186 -38.15 14.03 -5.37
C PRO A 186 -39.17 13.28 -6.25
N GLY A 187 -38.67 12.45 -7.17
CA GLY A 187 -39.46 11.62 -8.08
C GLY A 187 -38.59 10.82 -9.03
N GLU A 188 -39.12 9.76 -9.66
CA GLU A 188 -38.38 9.02 -10.70
C GLU A 188 -38.11 9.91 -11.92
N LEU A 189 -36.89 10.45 -12.00
CA LEU A 189 -36.42 11.23 -13.13
C LEU A 189 -36.11 10.29 -14.30
N LYS A 190 -37.08 10.15 -15.21
CA LYS A 190 -36.94 9.36 -16.43
C LYS A 190 -36.16 10.17 -17.48
N PHE A 191 -34.84 10.30 -17.34
CA PHE A 191 -33.97 10.89 -18.37
C PHE A 191 -32.64 10.15 -18.47
N ASP A 192 -31.95 10.31 -19.60
CA ASP A 192 -30.62 9.72 -19.82
C ASP A 192 -29.57 10.48 -18.98
N LEU A 193 -29.07 9.79 -17.94
CA LEU A 193 -28.24 10.34 -16.87
C LEU A 193 -26.83 10.67 -17.36
N ASP A 194 -26.24 9.80 -18.20
CA ASP A 194 -24.89 9.98 -18.72
C ASP A 194 -24.82 11.23 -19.59
N THR A 195 -25.78 11.36 -20.52
CA THR A 195 -25.95 12.56 -21.34
C THR A 195 -26.19 13.78 -20.47
N ALA A 196 -27.08 13.71 -19.47
CA ALA A 196 -27.37 14.83 -18.57
C ALA A 196 -26.13 15.32 -17.80
N ILE A 197 -25.31 14.42 -17.25
CA ILE A 197 -24.11 14.79 -16.49
C ILE A 197 -23.04 15.38 -17.42
N ILE A 198 -22.84 14.81 -18.62
CA ILE A 198 -21.96 15.38 -19.65
C ILE A 198 -22.43 16.79 -20.06
N MET A 199 -23.74 17.00 -20.24
CA MET A 199 -24.32 18.31 -20.55
C MET A 199 -24.10 19.33 -19.43
N CYS A 200 -24.26 18.92 -18.16
CA CYS A 200 -23.98 19.79 -17.02
C CYS A 200 -22.49 20.15 -16.91
N ARG A 201 -21.56 19.20 -17.10
CA ARG A 201 -20.11 19.48 -17.17
C ARG A 201 -19.78 20.45 -18.31
N GLN A 202 -20.30 20.22 -19.52
CA GLN A 202 -20.11 21.14 -20.66
C GLN A 202 -20.71 22.54 -20.45
N GLY A 203 -21.79 22.64 -19.67
CA GLY A 203 -22.41 23.92 -19.30
C GLY A 203 -21.70 24.67 -18.17
N GLY A 204 -20.74 24.04 -17.47
CA GLY A 204 -20.10 24.59 -16.27
C GLY A 204 -20.92 24.43 -14.98
N TYR A 205 -21.95 23.56 -14.99
CA TYR A 205 -22.85 23.29 -13.86
C TYR A 205 -22.36 22.09 -13.04
N TYR A 206 -21.13 22.20 -12.52
CA TYR A 206 -20.44 21.08 -11.88
C TYR A 206 -21.08 20.66 -10.54
N GLU A 207 -21.65 21.59 -9.77
CA GLU A 207 -22.37 21.28 -8.52
C GLU A 207 -23.63 20.43 -8.79
N GLN A 208 -24.41 20.82 -9.80
CA GLN A 208 -25.60 20.10 -10.26
C GLN A 208 -25.22 18.72 -10.81
N ALA A 209 -24.14 18.64 -11.57
CA ALA A 209 -23.58 17.38 -12.10
C ALA A 209 -23.19 16.42 -10.96
N ALA A 210 -22.47 16.92 -9.94
CA ALA A 210 -22.06 16.13 -8.78
C ALA A 210 -23.27 15.69 -7.92
N PHE A 211 -24.28 16.54 -7.74
CA PHE A 211 -25.52 16.17 -7.04
C PHE A 211 -26.30 15.07 -7.79
N LEU A 212 -26.42 15.20 -9.12
CA LEU A 212 -27.09 14.21 -9.96
C LEU A 212 -26.36 12.86 -9.92
N ALA A 213 -25.03 12.85 -10.09
CA ALA A 213 -24.22 11.64 -9.99
C ALA A 213 -24.33 11.00 -8.59
N ARG A 214 -24.33 11.81 -7.51
CA ARG A 214 -24.48 11.32 -6.13
C ARG A 214 -25.83 10.67 -5.87
N ARG A 215 -26.90 11.14 -6.52
CA ARG A 215 -28.26 10.61 -6.41
C ARG A 215 -28.44 9.26 -7.08
N HIS A 216 -27.59 8.92 -8.05
CA HIS A 216 -27.65 7.68 -8.85
C HIS A 216 -26.53 6.69 -8.53
N GLU A 217 -25.83 6.87 -7.41
CA GLU A 217 -24.80 5.94 -6.88
C GLU A 217 -23.55 5.78 -7.79
N GLU A 218 -23.38 6.64 -8.80
CA GLU A 218 -22.20 6.68 -9.69
C GLU A 218 -21.00 7.37 -9.01
N HIS A 219 -20.51 6.74 -7.94
CA HIS A 219 -19.53 7.29 -7.01
C HIS A 219 -18.23 7.75 -7.66
N GLY A 220 -17.74 7.03 -8.68
CA GLY A 220 -16.51 7.40 -9.37
C GLY A 220 -16.63 8.69 -10.18
N LEU A 221 -17.78 8.91 -10.81
CA LEU A 221 -18.05 10.13 -11.58
C LEU A 221 -18.25 11.35 -10.66
N VAL A 222 -18.84 11.15 -9.47
CA VAL A 222 -18.91 12.20 -8.43
C VAL A 222 -17.51 12.69 -8.05
N ILE A 223 -16.60 11.75 -7.79
CA ILE A 223 -15.24 12.05 -7.33
C ILE A 223 -14.42 12.70 -8.46
N ASP A 224 -14.58 12.23 -9.70
CA ASP A 224 -14.00 12.85 -10.90
C ASP A 224 -14.39 14.34 -11.02
N ILE A 225 -15.69 14.66 -10.94
CA ILE A 225 -16.20 16.04 -10.99
C ILE A 225 -15.71 16.87 -9.79
N MET A 226 -15.67 16.28 -8.59
CA MET A 226 -15.21 16.97 -7.38
C MET A 226 -13.72 17.33 -7.40
N ILE A 227 -12.88 16.49 -8.03
CA ILE A 227 -11.43 16.64 -8.06
C ILE A 227 -10.96 17.45 -9.29
N GLU A 228 -11.45 17.12 -10.48
CA GLU A 228 -11.03 17.77 -11.73
C GLU A 228 -11.69 19.14 -11.93
N ASP A 229 -13.02 19.21 -11.80
CA ASP A 229 -13.80 20.40 -12.16
C ASP A 229 -13.99 21.38 -10.98
N LEU A 230 -14.44 20.87 -9.82
CA LEU A 230 -14.75 21.69 -8.63
C LEU A 230 -13.54 21.99 -7.73
N LYS A 231 -12.53 21.11 -7.73
CA LYS A 231 -11.36 21.18 -6.83
C LYS A 231 -11.72 21.18 -5.34
N TRP A 232 -12.82 20.53 -4.97
CA TRP A 232 -13.30 20.42 -3.59
C TRP A 232 -12.70 19.20 -2.88
N TYR A 233 -11.38 19.18 -2.76
CA TYR A 233 -10.61 18.03 -2.24
C TYR A 233 -11.07 17.56 -0.85
N ALA A 234 -11.45 18.48 0.04
CA ALA A 234 -11.96 18.14 1.37
C ALA A 234 -13.32 17.40 1.31
N GLU A 235 -14.23 17.83 0.42
CA GLU A 235 -15.52 17.17 0.24
C GLU A 235 -15.38 15.84 -0.48
N ALA A 236 -14.44 15.74 -1.45
CA ALA A 236 -14.09 14.49 -2.11
C ALA A 236 -13.57 13.44 -1.11
N VAL A 237 -12.64 13.79 -0.22
CA VAL A 237 -12.15 12.89 0.84
C VAL A 237 -13.28 12.52 1.79
N ALA A 238 -14.10 13.48 2.23
CA ALA A 238 -15.26 13.21 3.09
C ALA A 238 -16.32 12.31 2.39
N TYR A 239 -16.43 12.38 1.07
CA TYR A 239 -17.27 11.49 0.27
C TYR A 239 -16.69 10.08 0.18
N ILE A 240 -15.39 9.93 -0.09
CA ILE A 240 -14.69 8.62 -0.09
C ILE A 240 -14.82 7.92 1.28
N VAL A 241 -14.78 8.65 2.40
CA VAL A 241 -14.99 8.10 3.76
C VAL A 241 -16.46 7.67 4.03
N ARG A 242 -17.41 8.05 3.17
CA ARG A 242 -18.81 7.59 3.24
C ARG A 242 -19.09 6.33 2.41
N LEU A 243 -18.22 6.00 1.44
CA LEU A 243 -18.44 4.89 0.50
C LEU A 243 -18.27 3.50 1.14
N GLY A 244 -18.75 2.46 0.44
CA GLY A 244 -18.43 1.08 0.80
C GLY A 244 -16.94 0.78 0.59
N PRO A 245 -16.34 -0.21 1.29
CA PRO A 245 -14.90 -0.50 1.20
C PRO A 245 -14.40 -0.83 -0.22
N LYS A 246 -15.25 -1.34 -1.11
CA LYS A 246 -14.89 -1.64 -2.50
C LYS A 246 -14.81 -0.37 -3.35
N ASP A 247 -15.88 0.42 -3.32
CA ASP A 247 -15.99 1.64 -4.13
C ASP A 247 -15.03 2.73 -3.61
N ALA A 248 -14.72 2.73 -2.31
CA ALA A 248 -13.66 3.54 -1.76
C ALA A 248 -12.30 3.21 -2.39
N TYR A 249 -11.93 1.92 -2.45
CA TYR A 249 -10.62 1.45 -2.93
C TYR A 249 -10.31 1.90 -4.36
N ASP A 250 -11.21 1.63 -5.31
CA ASP A 250 -10.98 1.96 -6.71
C ASP A 250 -10.81 3.48 -6.91
N ASN A 251 -11.57 4.28 -6.16
CA ASN A 251 -11.52 5.73 -6.24
C ASN A 251 -10.30 6.35 -5.55
N PHE A 252 -9.96 5.93 -4.31
CA PHE A 252 -8.79 6.49 -3.64
C PHE A 252 -7.47 5.99 -4.23
N MET A 253 -7.44 4.82 -4.89
CA MET A 253 -6.26 4.41 -5.66
C MET A 253 -6.09 5.21 -6.95
N ARG A 254 -7.19 5.55 -7.64
CA ARG A 254 -7.14 6.34 -8.88
C ARG A 254 -6.76 7.80 -8.65
N TYR A 255 -7.25 8.42 -7.58
CA TYR A 255 -7.01 9.84 -7.28
C TYR A 255 -6.08 10.07 -6.09
N GLY A 256 -5.46 9.02 -5.54
CA GLY A 256 -4.68 9.08 -4.30
C GLY A 256 -3.50 10.04 -4.33
N THR A 257 -2.77 10.12 -5.45
CA THR A 257 -1.68 11.08 -5.65
C THR A 257 -2.17 12.52 -5.56
N VAL A 258 -3.20 12.87 -6.33
CA VAL A 258 -3.81 14.22 -6.37
C VAL A 258 -4.40 14.62 -5.01
N LEU A 259 -4.97 13.65 -4.27
CA LEU A 259 -5.50 13.91 -2.92
C LEU A 259 -4.39 14.05 -1.87
N LEU A 260 -3.26 13.35 -2.01
CA LEU A 260 -2.08 13.51 -1.15
C LEU A 260 -1.40 14.87 -1.37
N GLU A 261 -1.33 15.37 -2.61
CA GLU A 261 -0.80 16.72 -2.91
C GLU A 261 -1.56 17.84 -2.17
N HIS A 262 -2.89 17.71 -2.03
CA HIS A 262 -3.74 18.76 -1.47
C HIS A 262 -4.15 18.55 0.00
N ARG A 263 -4.35 17.31 0.45
CA ARG A 263 -4.78 16.94 1.82
C ARG A 263 -4.00 15.72 2.34
N PRO A 264 -2.66 15.83 2.52
CA PRO A 264 -1.81 14.70 2.87
C PRO A 264 -2.22 13.99 4.16
N ILE A 265 -2.55 14.74 5.22
CA ILE A 265 -2.86 14.19 6.55
C ILE A 265 -4.14 13.34 6.54
N GLU A 266 -5.23 13.87 5.98
CA GLU A 266 -6.54 13.19 5.96
C GLU A 266 -6.52 11.98 5.04
N MET A 267 -5.85 12.11 3.88
CA MET A 267 -5.71 11.00 2.93
C MET A 267 -4.82 9.89 3.51
N THR A 268 -3.73 10.24 4.20
CA THR A 268 -2.86 9.24 4.85
C THR A 268 -3.57 8.50 5.97
N GLN A 269 -4.42 9.18 6.76
CA GLN A 269 -5.29 8.53 7.75
C GLN A 269 -6.27 7.55 7.08
N LEU A 270 -6.87 7.91 5.94
CA LEU A 270 -7.74 7.02 5.19
C LEU A 270 -6.99 5.77 4.69
N PHE A 271 -5.77 5.94 4.15
CA PHE A 271 -4.90 4.83 3.78
C PHE A 271 -4.59 3.94 5.00
N VAL A 272 -4.23 4.51 6.15
CA VAL A 272 -3.99 3.73 7.39
C VAL A 272 -5.23 2.96 7.81
N ASP A 273 -6.38 3.62 7.94
CA ASP A 273 -7.64 2.97 8.35
C ASP A 273 -8.02 1.83 7.41
N TYR A 274 -7.84 2.03 6.09
CA TYR A 274 -8.15 1.03 5.08
C TYR A 274 -7.20 -0.18 5.11
N PHE A 275 -5.89 0.04 5.20
CA PHE A 275 -4.92 -1.07 5.18
C PHE A 275 -4.71 -1.74 6.54
N THR A 276 -5.23 -1.19 7.65
CA THR A 276 -5.18 -1.82 8.99
C THR A 276 -6.46 -2.59 9.36
N ASP A 277 -7.43 -2.69 8.46
CA ASP A 277 -8.76 -3.31 8.69
C ASP A 277 -9.60 -2.56 9.75
N GLN A 278 -9.48 -1.23 9.78
CA GLN A 278 -10.19 -0.34 10.72
C GLN A 278 -11.15 0.64 10.03
N TYR A 279 -11.18 0.66 8.70
CA TYR A 279 -12.07 1.53 7.93
C TYR A 279 -13.53 1.32 8.30
N ARG A 280 -14.19 2.40 8.70
CA ARG A 280 -15.62 2.43 8.99
C ARG A 280 -16.27 3.53 8.17
N PRO A 281 -17.21 3.21 7.27
CA PRO A 281 -17.91 4.23 6.51
C PRO A 281 -18.68 5.14 7.48
N LYS A 282 -18.47 6.45 7.39
CA LYS A 282 -19.23 7.42 8.20
C LYS A 282 -20.63 7.56 7.59
N LYS A 283 -21.67 7.18 8.34
CA LYS A 283 -23.07 7.35 7.90
C LYS A 283 -23.62 8.66 8.44
N ASP A 284 -24.32 9.41 7.59
CA ASP A 284 -25.03 10.63 8.00
C ASP A 284 -26.27 10.25 8.84
N ALA A 285 -26.32 10.67 10.11
CA ALA A 285 -27.51 10.54 10.93
C ALA A 285 -28.54 11.63 10.55
N VAL A 286 -29.46 11.31 9.64
CA VAL A 286 -30.59 12.20 9.31
C VAL A 286 -31.52 12.27 10.52
N ILE A 287 -31.38 13.32 11.34
CA ILE A 287 -32.37 13.66 12.36
C ILE A 287 -33.61 14.20 11.63
N VAL A 288 -34.54 13.31 11.31
CA VAL A 288 -35.92 13.69 11.02
C VAL A 288 -36.49 14.25 12.33
N GLN A 289 -36.62 15.58 12.40
CA GLN A 289 -37.45 16.19 13.44
C GLN A 289 -38.91 15.90 13.13
N ASP A 290 -39.40 14.75 13.61
CA ASP A 290 -40.84 14.50 13.71
C ASP A 290 -41.46 15.54 14.65
N THR A 291 -42.02 16.60 14.08
CA THR A 291 -42.80 17.59 14.80
C THR A 291 -44.12 16.99 15.28
N THR A 292 -44.10 16.25 16.38
CA THR A 292 -45.30 15.92 17.15
C THR A 292 -45.59 17.03 18.17
N PRO A 293 -46.84 17.54 18.26
CA PRO A 293 -47.12 18.77 18.98
C PRO A 293 -47.21 18.59 20.51
N ALA A 294 -46.61 19.58 21.20
CA ALA A 294 -46.93 20.10 22.54
C ALA A 294 -47.32 19.11 23.67
N GLN A 295 -46.42 18.98 24.65
CA GLN A 295 -46.78 18.58 26.01
C GLN A 295 -47.61 19.67 26.70
N GLN A 296 -48.58 19.25 27.53
CA GLN A 296 -49.10 20.06 28.63
C GLN A 296 -48.85 19.35 29.97
N GLU A 297 -48.27 20.11 30.90
CA GLU A 297 -48.30 19.96 32.36
C GLU A 297 -47.56 18.81 33.09
N SER A 298 -46.57 19.26 33.88
CA SER A 298 -46.46 19.05 35.35
C SER A 298 -45.32 18.17 35.93
N SER A 299 -44.38 18.88 36.58
CA SER A 299 -43.67 18.51 37.83
C SER A 299 -42.69 17.33 37.87
N GLY A 300 -41.60 17.46 38.64
CA GLY A 300 -40.85 16.28 39.15
C GLY A 300 -39.31 16.28 39.15
N PHE A 301 -38.68 17.25 39.82
CA PHE A 301 -37.52 17.07 40.73
C PHE A 301 -36.41 16.00 40.45
N GLY A 302 -35.13 16.39 40.33
CA GLY A 302 -34.00 15.44 40.48
C GLY A 302 -32.59 15.85 40.02
N THR A 303 -31.83 16.54 40.89
CA THR A 303 -30.35 16.44 41.09
C THR A 303 -29.41 16.14 39.90
N ALA A 304 -28.60 17.10 39.42
CA ALA A 304 -27.18 17.35 39.84
C ALA A 304 -26.14 16.67 38.90
N ALA A 305 -24.97 17.23 38.56
CA ALA A 305 -24.34 18.53 38.87
C ALA A 305 -23.46 19.03 37.69
N LYS A 306 -23.14 20.34 37.67
CA LYS A 306 -22.17 20.97 36.75
C LYS A 306 -20.79 21.10 37.41
N SER A 307 -19.71 20.88 36.66
CA SER A 307 -18.39 21.53 36.75
C SER A 307 -17.51 21.01 35.59
N ALA A 308 -16.58 21.74 34.96
CA ALA A 308 -15.85 22.90 35.49
C ALA A 308 -15.35 23.89 34.42
N VAL A 309 -15.10 25.13 34.90
CA VAL A 309 -14.25 26.21 34.35
C VAL A 309 -14.69 26.89 33.04
N GLN A 310 -15.48 27.93 33.25
CA GLN A 310 -15.46 29.16 32.48
C GLN A 310 -14.32 30.07 32.98
N ASN A 311 -13.48 30.58 32.08
CA ASN A 311 -12.57 31.74 32.19
C ASN A 311 -11.80 31.79 30.84
N LEU A 312 -11.82 32.85 30.04
CA LEU A 312 -11.57 34.25 30.38
C LEU A 312 -12.65 35.21 29.81
N VAL A 313 -12.92 36.30 30.52
CA VAL A 313 -13.90 37.35 30.18
C VAL A 313 -13.27 38.74 30.38
N ALA A 314 -13.73 39.72 29.58
CA ALA A 314 -13.48 41.17 29.65
C ALA A 314 -12.05 41.62 29.25
N PHE A 315 -11.88 42.59 28.35
CA PHE A 315 -12.13 44.05 28.46
C PHE A 315 -12.43 44.56 27.02
N ILE A 316 -13.40 45.42 26.69
CA ILE A 316 -13.85 46.74 27.20
C ILE A 316 -15.36 46.95 26.81
N PRO A 317 -16.19 47.73 27.55
CA PRO A 317 -17.62 47.94 27.21
C PRO A 317 -18.04 49.37 26.76
N LEU A 318 -18.89 49.46 25.72
CA LEU A 318 -19.93 50.51 25.43
C LEU A 318 -19.49 51.98 25.18
N PRO A 319 -20.38 52.93 24.76
CA PRO A 319 -21.51 52.89 23.80
C PRO A 319 -21.55 54.08 22.76
N GLY A 320 -22.42 54.06 21.73
CA GLY A 320 -22.77 55.29 20.99
C GLY A 320 -23.59 55.20 19.67
N MET A 321 -24.86 55.62 19.72
CA MET A 321 -25.71 56.22 18.64
C MET A 321 -25.96 55.43 17.32
N THR A 322 -27.13 54.79 17.14
CA THR A 322 -28.35 55.28 16.42
C THR A 322 -28.12 55.65 14.94
N VAL A 323 -28.80 55.10 13.93
CA VAL A 323 -30.18 54.56 13.77
C VAL A 323 -30.18 53.32 12.83
N SER A 324 -31.26 52.58 12.49
CA SER A 324 -32.72 52.76 12.66
C SER A 324 -33.48 51.40 12.74
N SER A 325 -34.81 51.41 12.54
CA SER A 325 -35.77 50.30 12.67
C SER A 325 -36.08 49.48 11.40
N THR A 326 -36.06 48.14 11.54
CA THR A 326 -37.10 47.09 11.21
C THR A 326 -38.28 47.39 10.24
N PRO A 327 -38.95 46.36 9.63
CA PRO A 327 -39.00 44.94 10.03
C PRO A 327 -38.85 43.84 8.94
N ALA A 328 -38.86 42.61 9.43
CA ALA A 328 -38.69 41.30 8.78
C ALA A 328 -39.59 40.95 7.58
N ALA A 329 -39.06 40.07 6.72
CA ALA A 329 -39.69 38.80 6.32
C ALA A 329 -38.64 37.86 5.68
N GLY A 330 -38.75 36.55 5.91
CA GLY A 330 -37.91 35.53 5.25
C GLY A 330 -36.96 34.80 6.19
N GLU A 331 -37.48 33.85 6.96
CA GLU A 331 -36.66 32.82 7.62
C GLU A 331 -35.97 31.95 6.55
N GLN A 332 -34.70 32.21 6.27
CA GLN A 332 -33.88 31.21 5.61
C GLN A 332 -33.72 30.03 6.56
N LYS A 333 -34.38 28.91 6.25
CA LYS A 333 -34.01 27.59 6.76
C LYS A 333 -32.63 27.23 6.23
N ALA A 334 -31.60 27.76 6.89
CA ALA A 334 -30.26 27.21 6.77
C ALA A 334 -30.29 25.81 7.37
N THR A 335 -30.37 24.79 6.52
CA THR A 335 -29.98 23.42 6.87
C THR A 335 -28.49 23.41 7.17
N GLN A 336 -28.13 23.80 8.39
CA GLN A 336 -26.81 23.51 8.93
C GLN A 336 -26.73 21.99 9.12
N VAL A 337 -25.94 21.34 8.28
CA VAL A 337 -25.52 19.96 8.51
C VAL A 337 -24.63 19.99 9.75
N VAL A 338 -25.19 19.57 10.89
CA VAL A 338 -24.39 19.37 12.10
C VAL A 338 -23.60 18.08 11.91
N GLU A 339 -22.32 18.21 11.63
CA GLU A 339 -21.38 17.09 11.54
C GLU A 339 -21.43 16.27 12.83
N THR A 340 -22.05 15.10 12.76
CA THR A 340 -22.15 14.16 13.88
C THR A 340 -21.32 12.93 13.57
N THR A 341 -20.31 12.70 14.40
CA THR A 341 -19.27 11.67 14.23
C THR A 341 -19.73 10.27 14.65
N THR A 342 -20.87 9.81 14.13
CA THR A 342 -21.31 8.42 14.28
C THR A 342 -20.61 7.53 13.26
N ALA A 343 -19.62 6.77 13.71
CA ALA A 343 -19.01 5.71 12.89
C ALA A 343 -20.08 4.67 12.51
N GLY A 344 -20.19 4.36 11.22
CA GLY A 344 -21.10 3.34 10.74
C GLY A 344 -20.67 1.92 11.13
N ASP A 345 -21.55 0.97 10.84
CA ASP A 345 -21.29 -0.45 11.07
C ASP A 345 -20.03 -0.91 10.33
N TYR A 346 -19.19 -1.68 11.02
CA TYR A 346 -18.02 -2.30 10.39
C TYR A 346 -18.47 -3.34 9.35
N VAL A 347 -18.07 -3.10 8.10
CA VAL A 347 -18.25 -4.03 6.99
C VAL A 347 -16.94 -4.79 6.84
N ALA A 348 -16.94 -6.11 7.00
CA ALA A 348 -15.73 -6.91 6.80
C ALA A 348 -15.30 -6.88 5.32
N TYR A 349 -14.03 -6.55 5.06
CA TYR A 349 -13.41 -6.60 3.74
C TYR A 349 -12.04 -7.27 3.81
N GLU A 350 -11.52 -7.75 2.68
CA GLU A 350 -10.16 -8.28 2.61
C GLU A 350 -9.20 -7.11 2.35
N ALA A 351 -8.37 -6.76 3.35
CA ALA A 351 -7.36 -5.73 3.20
C ALA A 351 -6.35 -6.12 2.08
N PRO A 352 -6.17 -5.28 1.04
CA PRO A 352 -5.26 -5.57 -0.05
C PRO A 352 -3.79 -5.40 0.38
N LYS A 353 -2.86 -5.91 -0.43
CA LYS A 353 -1.42 -5.88 -0.11
C LYS A 353 -0.91 -4.43 0.00
N PRO A 354 -0.25 -4.04 1.10
CA PRO A 354 0.26 -2.67 1.30
C PRO A 354 1.12 -2.12 0.16
N ARG A 355 1.86 -2.99 -0.55
CA ARG A 355 2.69 -2.64 -1.72
C ARG A 355 1.93 -1.97 -2.86
N LEU A 356 0.59 -2.15 -2.95
CA LEU A 356 -0.25 -1.49 -3.94
C LEU A 356 -0.44 0.01 -3.66
N ALA A 357 -0.30 0.45 -2.41
CA ALA A 357 -0.37 1.86 -2.05
C ALA A 357 0.94 2.62 -2.33
N PHE A 358 2.09 1.93 -2.43
CA PHE A 358 3.41 2.58 -2.48
C PHE A 358 3.56 3.55 -3.65
N SER A 359 2.94 3.27 -4.80
CA SER A 359 2.96 4.16 -5.96
C SER A 359 2.20 5.48 -5.76
N ALA A 360 1.31 5.58 -4.77
CA ALA A 360 0.61 6.82 -4.46
C ALA A 360 1.48 7.80 -3.63
N PHE A 361 2.49 7.28 -2.92
CA PHE A 361 3.29 8.03 -1.96
C PHE A 361 4.70 8.44 -2.48
N VAL A 362 4.99 8.24 -3.77
CA VAL A 362 6.34 8.43 -4.34
C VAL A 362 6.90 9.84 -4.09
N ASP A 363 6.07 10.87 -4.17
CA ASP A 363 6.45 12.27 -3.96
C ASP A 363 6.20 12.77 -2.52
N HIS A 364 5.75 11.87 -1.62
CA HIS A 364 5.27 12.18 -0.26
C HIS A 364 5.92 11.29 0.83
N PRO A 365 7.23 11.48 1.11
CA PRO A 365 8.00 10.57 1.96
C PRO A 365 7.62 10.63 3.45
N ASP A 366 7.26 11.80 3.98
CA ASP A 366 6.91 11.97 5.40
C ASP A 366 5.55 11.32 5.70
N GLU A 367 4.56 11.51 4.80
CA GLU A 367 3.30 10.80 4.81
C GLU A 367 3.51 9.28 4.73
N PHE A 368 4.37 8.83 3.81
CA PHE A 368 4.66 7.41 3.62
C PHE A 368 5.27 6.78 4.88
N ILE A 369 6.18 7.48 5.57
CA ILE A 369 6.71 7.06 6.87
C ILE A 369 5.57 6.87 7.88
N THR A 370 4.63 7.80 7.99
CA THR A 370 3.52 7.66 8.95
C THR A 370 2.59 6.50 8.61
N PHE A 371 2.35 6.23 7.32
CA PHE A 371 1.61 5.05 6.85
C PHE A 371 2.33 3.74 7.22
N LEU A 372 3.62 3.62 6.88
CA LEU A 372 4.42 2.42 7.18
C LEU A 372 4.55 2.18 8.70
N GLU A 373 4.80 3.23 9.49
CA GLU A 373 4.83 3.15 10.96
C GLU A 373 3.50 2.66 11.54
N ALA A 374 2.35 3.06 10.99
CA ALA A 374 1.03 2.63 11.44
C ALA A 374 0.74 1.17 11.06
N LEU A 375 1.11 0.74 9.84
CA LEU A 375 0.98 -0.66 9.41
C LEU A 375 1.80 -1.61 10.29
N ILE A 376 3.05 -1.24 10.61
CA ILE A 376 3.94 -2.05 11.46
C ILE A 376 3.38 -2.20 12.88
N LYS A 377 2.71 -1.18 13.41
CA LYS A 377 2.03 -1.21 14.72
C LYS A 377 0.75 -2.08 14.72
N SER A 378 0.21 -2.44 13.55
CA SER A 378 -1.00 -3.25 13.45
C SER A 378 -0.72 -4.77 13.49
N GLU A 379 -1.57 -5.51 14.19
CA GLU A 379 -1.44 -6.97 14.29
C GLU A 379 -1.88 -7.71 13.01
N ASN A 380 -2.75 -7.08 12.22
CA ASN A 380 -3.44 -7.69 11.06
C ASN A 380 -2.54 -7.98 9.84
N VAL A 381 -1.34 -7.40 9.75
CA VAL A 381 -0.40 -7.61 8.63
C VAL A 381 0.43 -8.88 8.86
N LYS A 382 0.56 -9.71 7.81
CA LYS A 382 1.32 -10.97 7.84
C LYS A 382 2.81 -10.73 8.11
N GLU A 383 3.46 -11.64 8.84
CA GLU A 383 4.88 -11.52 9.22
C GLU A 383 5.83 -11.34 8.03
N ALA A 384 5.57 -12.01 6.91
CA ALA A 384 6.35 -11.83 5.67
C ALA A 384 6.15 -10.44 5.04
N GLU A 385 4.96 -9.85 5.15
CA GLU A 385 4.68 -8.50 4.68
C GLU A 385 5.27 -7.45 5.64
N LYS A 386 5.36 -7.76 6.95
CA LYS A 386 6.10 -6.95 7.94
C LYS A 386 7.60 -6.89 7.61
N ALA A 387 8.23 -7.99 7.17
CA ALA A 387 9.63 -7.99 6.72
C ALA A 387 9.89 -7.01 5.56
N ASP A 388 9.07 -7.08 4.51
CA ASP A 388 9.10 -6.15 3.37
C ASP A 388 8.90 -4.69 3.85
N LEU A 389 7.87 -4.43 4.67
CA LEU A 389 7.56 -3.09 5.21
C LEU A 389 8.70 -2.49 6.05
N HIS A 390 9.35 -3.31 6.88
CA HIS A 390 10.51 -2.88 7.67
C HIS A 390 11.72 -2.58 6.80
N THR A 391 11.94 -3.33 5.73
CA THR A 391 13.02 -3.05 4.76
C THR A 391 12.77 -1.74 4.02
N THR A 392 11.53 -1.50 3.54
CA THR A 392 11.19 -0.22 2.89
C THR A 392 11.22 0.96 3.86
N LEU A 393 10.77 0.79 5.10
CA LEU A 393 10.85 1.86 6.11
C LEU A 393 12.31 2.22 6.44
N PHE A 394 13.18 1.22 6.48
CA PHE A 394 14.62 1.43 6.65
C PHE A 394 15.24 2.18 5.47
N GLU A 395 14.92 1.78 4.23
CA GLU A 395 15.34 2.47 3.00
C GLU A 395 14.92 3.95 3.00
N ILE A 396 13.66 4.24 3.33
CA ILE A 396 13.14 5.60 3.36
C ILE A 396 13.76 6.43 4.49
N TYR A 397 13.97 5.85 5.69
CA TYR A 397 14.69 6.55 6.76
C TYR A 397 16.13 6.92 6.35
N LEU A 398 16.83 6.05 5.62
CA LEU A 398 18.17 6.37 5.12
C LEU A 398 18.14 7.44 4.02
N HIS A 399 17.21 7.33 3.06
CA HIS A 399 17.03 8.33 2.00
C HIS A 399 16.62 9.71 2.53
N GLN A 400 15.77 9.75 3.57
CA GLN A 400 15.44 11.01 4.26
C GLN A 400 16.65 11.51 5.05
N ALA A 401 17.42 10.63 5.71
CA ALA A 401 18.67 11.01 6.39
C ALA A 401 19.78 11.50 5.44
N SER A 402 19.83 11.09 4.17
CA SER A 402 20.80 11.60 3.20
C SER A 402 20.39 12.94 2.59
N ASN A 403 19.08 13.22 2.50
CA ASN A 403 18.55 14.49 1.99
C ASN A 403 18.30 15.59 3.05
N SER A 404 18.07 15.22 4.33
CA SER A 404 17.81 16.17 5.44
C SER A 404 19.04 16.92 5.94
N LYS A 405 18.80 17.99 6.71
CA LYS A 405 19.84 18.77 7.39
C LYS A 405 20.47 17.98 8.54
N ALA A 406 21.66 18.40 8.99
CA ALA A 406 22.47 17.65 9.96
C ALA A 406 21.76 17.29 11.29
N GLU A 407 20.83 18.11 11.79
CA GLU A 407 20.07 17.81 13.02
C GLU A 407 19.01 16.71 12.77
N GLU A 408 18.09 16.95 11.83
CA GLU A 408 17.08 15.98 11.35
C GLU A 408 17.71 14.64 10.94
N LYS A 409 18.86 14.68 10.24
CA LYS A 409 19.64 13.50 9.85
C LYS A 409 19.95 12.60 11.04
N THR A 410 20.40 13.16 12.17
CA THR A 410 20.69 12.35 13.36
C THR A 410 19.44 11.74 13.99
N GLU A 411 18.27 12.37 13.82
CA GLU A 411 16.99 11.78 14.27
C GLU A 411 16.54 10.61 13.39
N TRP A 412 16.69 10.74 12.08
CA TRP A 412 16.40 9.66 11.12
C TRP A 412 17.38 8.49 11.27
N GLU A 413 18.68 8.75 11.41
CA GLU A 413 19.69 7.75 11.73
C GLU A 413 19.40 7.04 13.07
N ARG A 414 18.92 7.79 14.09
CA ARG A 414 18.47 7.20 15.37
C ARG A 414 17.23 6.33 15.20
N LYS A 415 16.24 6.71 14.39
CA LYS A 415 15.06 5.89 14.08
C LYS A 415 15.45 4.61 13.32
N ALA A 416 16.30 4.73 12.30
CA ALA A 416 16.84 3.60 11.55
C ALA A 416 17.61 2.63 12.46
N ARG A 417 18.46 3.16 13.35
CA ARG A 417 19.16 2.39 14.38
C ARG A 417 18.20 1.70 15.34
N GLN A 418 17.16 2.38 15.84
CA GLN A 418 16.15 1.80 16.73
C GLN A 418 15.38 0.64 16.05
N LEU A 419 15.14 0.76 14.74
CA LEU A 419 14.49 -0.27 13.91
C LEU A 419 15.40 -1.50 13.73
N ILE A 420 16.73 -1.34 13.69
CA ILE A 420 17.68 -2.45 13.79
C ILE A 420 17.79 -2.98 15.23
N GLU A 421 17.75 -2.14 16.26
CA GLU A 421 17.98 -2.55 17.66
C GLU A 421 16.86 -3.41 18.26
N SER A 422 15.63 -3.37 17.74
CA SER A 422 14.59 -4.35 18.09
C SER A 422 15.02 -5.78 17.72
N LYS A 423 14.60 -6.76 18.51
CA LYS A 423 14.95 -8.19 18.31
C LYS A 423 13.89 -9.00 17.58
N ASP A 424 12.67 -8.47 17.53
CA ASP A 424 11.48 -9.22 17.09
C ASP A 424 11.16 -9.04 15.60
N VAL A 425 12.06 -8.40 14.84
CA VAL A 425 11.82 -8.03 13.43
C VAL A 425 12.63 -8.92 12.48
N PRO A 426 11.97 -9.66 11.57
CA PRO A 426 12.63 -10.42 10.51
C PRO A 426 13.06 -9.50 9.35
N ILE A 427 14.04 -8.63 9.59
CA ILE A 427 14.63 -7.82 8.51
C ILE A 427 15.65 -8.67 7.76
N ASP A 428 15.62 -8.66 6.43
CA ASP A 428 16.67 -9.29 5.63
C ASP A 428 17.99 -8.52 5.81
N THR A 429 18.84 -9.11 6.65
CA THR A 429 20.18 -8.61 6.98
C THR A 429 21.06 -8.29 5.76
N SER A 430 20.90 -9.01 4.65
CA SER A 430 21.69 -8.75 3.44
C SER A 430 21.24 -7.45 2.76
N ASN A 431 19.93 -7.17 2.74
CA ASN A 431 19.40 -5.92 2.21
C ASN A 431 19.76 -4.74 3.12
N VAL A 432 19.71 -4.91 4.45
CA VAL A 432 20.12 -3.86 5.41
C VAL A 432 21.60 -3.49 5.24
N LEU A 433 22.49 -4.47 5.08
CA LEU A 433 23.91 -4.22 4.83
C LEU A 433 24.14 -3.48 3.51
N LEU A 434 23.45 -3.89 2.43
CA LEU A 434 23.55 -3.25 1.12
C LEU A 434 23.02 -1.80 1.14
N LEU A 435 21.84 -1.57 1.72
CA LEU A 435 21.27 -0.23 1.90
C LEU A 435 22.17 0.67 2.77
N SER A 436 22.75 0.11 3.84
CA SER A 436 23.68 0.85 4.72
C SER A 436 24.98 1.24 4.01
N ASP A 437 25.51 0.41 3.11
CA ASP A 437 26.72 0.73 2.34
C ASP A 437 26.44 1.78 1.24
N LEU A 438 25.31 1.64 0.52
CA LEU A 438 24.87 2.60 -0.50
C LEU A 438 24.69 4.02 0.08
N GLU A 439 23.95 4.15 1.19
CA GLU A 439 23.69 5.43 1.86
C GLU A 439 24.81 5.85 2.84
N ARG A 440 25.89 5.06 2.94
CA ARG A 440 27.07 5.28 3.81
C ARG A 440 26.76 5.33 5.31
N PHE A 441 25.70 4.66 5.76
CA PHE A 441 25.26 4.59 7.15
C PHE A 441 26.09 3.58 7.96
N ARG A 442 27.27 4.03 8.42
CA ARG A 442 28.27 3.19 9.10
C ARG A 442 27.76 2.51 10.38
N ASP A 443 26.99 3.21 11.19
CA ASP A 443 26.46 2.70 12.46
C ASP A 443 25.54 1.49 12.24
N GLY A 444 24.75 1.49 11.15
CA GLY A 444 23.93 0.34 10.75
C GLY A 444 24.77 -0.85 10.31
N THR A 445 25.76 -0.63 9.44
CA THR A 445 26.67 -1.69 8.99
C THR A 445 27.39 -2.35 10.18
N ILE A 446 27.87 -1.57 11.14
CA ILE A 446 28.50 -2.07 12.36
C ILE A 446 27.49 -2.90 13.17
N LEU A 447 26.32 -2.34 13.49
CA LEU A 447 25.33 -2.99 14.35
C LEU A 447 24.79 -4.32 13.78
N VAL A 448 24.58 -4.40 12.46
CA VAL A 448 24.14 -5.63 11.78
C VAL A 448 25.28 -6.65 11.71
N SER A 449 26.50 -6.21 11.41
CA SER A 449 27.67 -7.10 11.38
C SER A 449 28.00 -7.65 12.77
N GLU A 450 27.83 -6.87 13.85
CA GLU A 450 27.92 -7.36 15.23
C GLU A 450 26.87 -8.45 15.52
N ARG A 451 25.64 -8.32 15.01
CA ARG A 451 24.55 -9.31 15.20
C ARG A 451 24.79 -10.62 14.47
N GLN A 452 25.31 -10.58 13.24
CA GLN A 452 25.65 -11.77 12.47
C GLN A 452 26.97 -12.43 12.92
N GLY A 453 27.74 -11.80 13.81
CA GLY A 453 29.08 -12.26 14.17
C GLY A 453 30.12 -12.05 13.07
N LEU A 454 29.86 -11.17 12.09
CA LEU A 454 30.79 -10.76 11.04
C LEU A 454 31.80 -9.74 11.59
N ARG A 455 32.57 -10.16 12.61
CA ARG A 455 33.52 -9.29 13.33
C ARG A 455 34.62 -8.77 12.43
N PHE A 456 35.04 -9.59 11.45
CA PHE A 456 35.99 -9.20 10.42
C PHE A 456 35.52 -8.01 9.57
N ASP A 457 34.23 -7.94 9.22
CA ASP A 457 33.68 -6.84 8.43
C ASP A 457 33.47 -5.58 9.28
N VAL A 458 33.13 -5.71 10.57
CA VAL A 458 33.20 -4.58 11.53
C VAL A 458 34.61 -4.00 11.56
N PHE A 459 35.63 -4.83 11.75
CA PHE A 459 37.03 -4.39 11.74
C PHE A 459 37.39 -3.72 10.40
N ARG A 460 37.03 -4.34 9.27
CA ARG A 460 37.25 -3.82 7.92
C ARG A 460 36.61 -2.44 7.73
N SER A 461 35.38 -2.22 8.22
CA SER A 461 34.70 -0.91 8.15
C SER A 461 35.49 0.20 8.86
N TYR A 462 36.01 -0.05 10.06
CA TYR A 462 36.87 0.90 10.78
C TYR A 462 38.19 1.16 10.02
N THR A 463 38.83 0.11 9.48
CA THR A 463 40.06 0.29 8.69
C THR A 463 39.85 1.08 7.39
N ALA A 464 38.73 0.87 6.70
CA ALA A 464 38.36 1.61 5.50
C ALA A 464 38.03 3.09 5.81
N ALA A 465 37.39 3.35 6.95
CA ALA A 465 37.13 4.69 7.47
C ALA A 465 38.39 5.41 8.01
N LYS A 466 39.52 4.71 8.14
CA LYS A 466 40.76 5.14 8.82
C LYS A 466 40.57 5.48 10.30
N ASP A 467 39.54 4.93 10.96
CA ASP A 467 39.34 5.10 12.40
C ASP A 467 40.18 4.07 13.17
N THR A 468 41.39 4.49 13.52
CA THR A 468 42.37 3.73 14.33
C THR A 468 41.82 3.35 15.70
N ARG A 469 41.09 4.24 16.37
CA ARG A 469 40.59 4.07 17.74
C ARG A 469 39.40 3.12 17.76
N GLY A 470 38.50 3.21 16.77
CA GLY A 470 37.45 2.25 16.52
C GLY A 470 38.03 0.86 16.23
N ALA A 471 39.02 0.78 15.33
CA ALA A 471 39.71 -0.48 15.01
C ALA A 471 40.39 -1.12 16.24
N ILE A 472 41.06 -0.36 17.10
CA ILE A 472 41.67 -0.86 18.34
C ILE A 472 40.60 -1.39 19.32
N LYS A 473 39.48 -0.66 19.51
CA LYS A 473 38.37 -1.13 20.35
C LYS A 473 37.74 -2.42 19.82
N ALA A 474 37.51 -2.49 18.51
CA ALA A 474 37.02 -3.70 17.84
C ALA A 474 37.98 -4.87 18.03
N LEU A 475 39.29 -4.66 17.87
CA LEU A 475 40.32 -5.68 18.06
C LEU A 475 40.39 -6.20 19.50
N HIS A 476 40.22 -5.35 20.51
CA HIS A 476 40.15 -5.80 21.91
C HIS A 476 38.85 -6.55 22.24
N LYS A 477 37.71 -6.14 21.65
CA LYS A 477 36.40 -6.79 21.84
C LYS A 477 36.33 -8.15 21.12
N TYR A 478 36.87 -8.25 19.91
CA TYR A 478 36.67 -9.39 18.99
C TYR A 478 37.90 -10.26 18.74
N GLY A 479 39.11 -9.73 18.92
CA GLY A 479 40.34 -10.50 18.75
C GLY A 479 40.44 -11.79 19.57
N PRO A 480 39.90 -11.95 20.80
CA PRO A 480 39.93 -13.25 21.49
C PRO A 480 38.94 -14.28 20.90
N GLU A 481 37.93 -13.84 20.15
CA GLU A 481 36.96 -14.73 19.47
C GLU A 481 37.43 -15.08 18.05
N GLU A 482 38.04 -14.12 17.34
CA GLU A 482 38.61 -14.29 16.00
C GLU A 482 40.10 -13.88 15.97
N PRO A 483 41.03 -14.80 16.26
CA PRO A 483 42.47 -14.50 16.27
C PRO A 483 43.02 -14.01 14.92
N GLN A 484 42.35 -14.33 13.80
CA GLN A 484 42.73 -13.85 12.46
C GLN A 484 42.63 -12.31 12.30
N LEU A 485 41.97 -11.62 13.23
CA LEU A 485 41.97 -10.16 13.31
C LEU A 485 43.36 -9.58 13.65
N TYR A 486 44.21 -10.28 14.41
CA TYR A 486 45.53 -9.75 14.79
C TYR A 486 46.49 -9.60 13.60
N PRO A 487 46.63 -10.57 12.66
CA PRO A 487 47.34 -10.36 11.40
C PRO A 487 46.80 -9.20 10.55
N ALA A 488 45.47 -9.09 10.41
CA ALA A 488 44.84 -8.01 9.66
C ALA A 488 45.09 -6.63 10.30
N ALA A 489 45.03 -6.58 11.64
CA ALA A 489 45.36 -5.38 12.40
C ALA A 489 46.83 -4.99 12.31
N LEU A 490 47.77 -5.94 12.32
CA LEU A 490 49.19 -5.65 12.11
C LEU A 490 49.45 -5.04 10.73
N ALA A 491 48.81 -5.56 9.68
CA ALA A 491 48.88 -5.01 8.33
C ALA A 491 48.26 -3.61 8.24
N TYR A 492 47.14 -3.37 8.93
CA TYR A 492 46.51 -2.04 9.01
C TYR A 492 47.36 -1.03 9.81
N PHE A 493 47.84 -1.38 10.99
CA PHE A 493 48.62 -0.49 11.86
C PHE A 493 49.95 -0.05 11.23
N THR A 494 50.45 -0.82 10.27
CA THR A 494 51.68 -0.51 9.53
C THR A 494 51.44 0.09 8.14
N SER A 495 50.17 0.32 7.75
CA SER A 495 49.81 0.85 6.44
C SER A 495 50.14 2.33 6.23
N SER A 496 50.21 3.14 7.30
CA SER A 496 50.54 4.57 7.21
C SER A 496 51.34 5.08 8.42
N PRO A 497 52.16 6.15 8.25
CA PRO A 497 52.93 6.76 9.35
C PRO A 497 52.04 7.39 10.44
N GLU A 498 50.89 7.93 10.06
CA GLU A 498 49.93 8.54 10.99
C GLU A 498 49.26 7.47 11.86
N ILE A 499 48.83 6.37 11.23
CA ILE A 499 48.22 5.22 11.92
C ILE A 499 49.26 4.54 12.84
N LEU A 500 50.52 4.42 12.41
CA LEU A 500 51.59 3.85 13.24
C LEU A 500 51.84 4.68 14.51
N GLN A 501 51.79 6.02 14.40
CA GLN A 501 51.94 6.92 15.56
C GLN A 501 50.76 6.83 16.52
N GLU A 502 49.53 6.69 16.02
CA GLU A 502 48.34 6.58 16.87
C GLU A 502 48.15 5.19 17.49
N ALA A 503 48.60 4.13 16.81
CA ALA A 503 48.57 2.76 17.35
C ALA A 503 49.68 2.48 18.37
N GLY A 504 50.87 3.07 18.19
CA GLY A 504 51.95 3.13 19.18
C GLY A 504 52.22 1.82 19.94
N ASP A 505 51.82 1.79 21.21
CA ASP A 505 52.05 0.67 22.14
C ASP A 505 51.22 -0.59 21.82
N GLU A 506 50.06 -0.45 21.17
CA GLU A 506 49.17 -1.60 20.86
C GLU A 506 49.81 -2.59 19.89
N ILE A 507 50.74 -2.13 19.04
CA ILE A 507 51.52 -3.00 18.14
C ILE A 507 52.33 -4.02 18.96
N GLY A 508 52.86 -3.62 20.13
CA GLY A 508 53.55 -4.52 21.04
C GLY A 508 52.62 -5.56 21.67
N THR A 509 51.38 -5.18 21.98
CA THR A 509 50.33 -6.10 22.48
C THR A 509 49.90 -7.09 21.41
N VAL A 510 49.69 -6.62 20.17
CA VAL A 510 49.32 -7.46 19.01
C VAL A 510 50.43 -8.45 18.66
N LEU A 511 51.70 -8.01 18.63
CA LEU A 511 52.84 -8.90 18.37
C LEU A 511 52.97 -10.00 19.43
N LYS A 512 52.72 -9.69 20.72
CA LYS A 512 52.70 -10.70 21.79
C LYS A 512 51.58 -11.72 21.60
N LYS A 513 50.36 -11.29 21.29
CA LYS A 513 49.24 -12.22 21.03
C LYS A 513 49.49 -13.09 19.79
N ILE A 514 50.07 -12.53 18.74
CA ILE A 514 50.53 -13.30 17.57
C ILE A 514 51.58 -14.35 17.97
N GLU A 515 52.45 -14.06 18.95
CA GLU A 515 53.42 -15.01 19.51
C GLU A 515 52.76 -16.13 20.33
N GLU A 516 51.82 -15.77 21.23
CA GLU A 516 51.14 -16.68 22.15
C GLU A 516 50.18 -17.65 21.44
N ASP A 517 49.45 -17.15 20.44
CA ASP A 517 48.50 -17.91 19.63
C ASP A 517 49.14 -18.54 18.38
N GLY A 518 50.39 -18.20 18.05
CA GLY A 518 51.15 -18.78 16.93
C GLY A 518 50.62 -18.42 15.54
N LEU A 519 49.99 -17.24 15.40
CA LEU A 519 49.13 -16.90 14.24
C LEU A 519 49.90 -16.60 12.96
N MET A 520 51.18 -16.23 13.05
CA MET A 520 52.05 -15.93 11.92
C MET A 520 53.46 -16.42 12.20
N ALA A 521 54.11 -16.97 11.18
CA ALA A 521 55.54 -17.27 11.27
C ALA A 521 56.34 -15.95 11.41
N PRO A 522 57.47 -15.91 12.14
CA PRO A 522 58.28 -14.70 12.29
C PRO A 522 58.71 -14.07 10.95
N LEU A 523 58.94 -14.89 9.92
CA LEU A 523 59.21 -14.43 8.56
C LEU A 523 58.02 -13.70 7.91
N GLN A 524 56.79 -14.17 8.15
CA GLN A 524 55.57 -13.50 7.66
C GLN A 524 55.35 -12.16 8.37
N VAL A 525 55.62 -12.11 9.69
CA VAL A 525 55.61 -10.86 10.46
C VAL A 525 56.60 -9.87 9.84
N ILE A 526 57.85 -10.26 9.62
CA ILE A 526 58.84 -9.42 8.93
C ILE A 526 58.35 -9.01 7.53
N GLN A 527 57.76 -9.92 6.76
CA GLN A 527 57.28 -9.64 5.41
C GLN A 527 56.18 -8.55 5.42
N THR A 528 55.14 -8.69 6.25
CA THR A 528 54.07 -7.69 6.40
C THR A 528 54.57 -6.32 6.85
N LEU A 529 55.59 -6.29 7.71
CA LEU A 529 56.23 -5.06 8.18
C LEU A 529 57.20 -4.47 7.14
N SER A 530 57.75 -5.29 6.23
CA SER A 530 58.65 -4.84 5.16
C SER A 530 57.92 -4.29 3.94
N THR A 531 56.68 -4.73 3.68
CA THR A 531 55.86 -4.23 2.56
C THR A 531 55.53 -2.75 2.68
N ASN A 532 55.43 -2.23 3.90
CA ASN A 532 55.17 -0.82 4.17
C ASN A 532 56.40 -0.21 4.87
N ALA A 533 57.13 0.68 4.19
CA ALA A 533 58.42 1.25 4.63
C ALA A 533 58.36 2.17 5.87
N VAL A 534 57.30 2.04 6.68
CA VAL A 534 56.96 2.84 7.85
C VAL A 534 57.45 2.19 9.15
N ALA A 535 57.48 0.85 9.20
CA ALA A 535 57.82 0.11 10.41
C ALA A 535 59.32 0.16 10.73
N THR A 536 59.68 0.70 11.89
CA THR A 536 61.09 0.71 12.34
C THR A 536 61.49 -0.64 12.93
N MET A 537 62.68 -1.14 12.56
CA MET A 537 63.24 -2.42 13.04
C MET A 537 63.33 -2.50 14.58
N GLY A 538 63.36 -1.36 15.28
CA GLY A 538 63.34 -1.28 16.74
C GLY A 538 62.09 -1.88 17.40
N LEU A 539 60.92 -1.78 16.75
CA LEU A 539 59.66 -2.35 17.25
C LEU A 539 59.71 -3.88 17.28
N VAL A 540 60.24 -4.48 16.22
CA VAL A 540 60.29 -5.95 16.02
C VAL A 540 61.50 -6.60 16.70
N LYS A 541 62.56 -5.84 17.00
CA LYS A 541 63.82 -6.36 17.55
C LYS A 541 63.62 -7.20 18.81
N LYS A 542 62.75 -6.76 19.73
CA LYS A 542 62.46 -7.49 20.98
C LYS A 542 61.77 -8.83 20.73
N TYR A 543 60.77 -8.84 19.86
CA TYR A 543 60.01 -10.02 19.43
C TYR A 543 60.90 -11.06 18.70
N LEU A 544 61.77 -10.59 17.80
CA LEU A 544 62.71 -11.48 17.11
C LEU A 544 63.77 -12.03 18.06
N SER A 545 64.26 -11.25 19.04
CA SER A 545 65.18 -11.79 20.04
C SER A 545 64.54 -12.86 20.94
N SER A 546 63.32 -12.63 21.47
CA SER A 546 62.63 -13.63 22.30
C SER A 546 62.34 -14.92 21.54
N THR A 547 61.86 -14.80 20.30
CA THR A 547 61.55 -15.97 19.45
C THR A 547 62.81 -16.79 19.15
N VAL A 548 63.90 -16.13 18.72
CA VAL A 548 65.17 -16.83 18.40
C VAL A 548 65.81 -17.45 19.64
N GLU A 549 65.68 -16.84 20.82
CA GLU A 549 66.16 -17.44 22.08
C GLU A 549 65.34 -18.67 22.48
N ARG A 550 64.00 -18.62 22.32
CA ARG A 550 63.10 -19.77 22.57
C ARG A 550 63.43 -20.94 21.63
N GLU A 551 63.45 -20.72 20.32
CA GLU A 551 63.76 -21.75 19.33
C GLU A 551 65.15 -22.39 19.60
N ARG A 552 66.16 -21.59 19.97
CA ARG A 552 67.48 -22.10 20.35
C ARG A 552 67.45 -22.97 21.61
N ALA A 553 66.64 -22.61 22.61
CA ALA A 553 66.47 -23.40 23.82
C ALA A 553 65.80 -24.75 23.53
N GLU A 554 64.75 -24.76 22.70
CA GLU A 554 64.04 -25.98 22.25
C GLU A 554 64.97 -26.89 21.44
N ILE A 555 65.71 -26.34 20.47
CA ILE A 555 66.73 -27.08 19.70
C ILE A 555 67.79 -27.69 20.63
N ALA A 556 68.22 -26.96 21.67
CA ALA A 556 69.19 -27.46 22.63
C ALA A 556 68.61 -28.59 23.51
N ALA A 557 67.34 -28.49 23.95
CA ALA A 557 66.65 -29.52 24.70
C ALA A 557 66.47 -30.81 23.87
N ASN A 558 65.97 -30.67 22.64
CA ASN A 558 65.75 -31.79 21.71
C ASN A 558 67.08 -32.49 21.38
N ARG A 559 68.17 -31.74 21.14
CA ARG A 559 69.51 -32.32 20.94
C ARG A 559 70.01 -33.11 22.15
N ARG A 560 69.75 -32.66 23.39
CA ARG A 560 70.10 -33.40 24.61
C ARG A 560 69.34 -34.72 24.68
N GLN A 561 68.03 -34.71 24.47
CA GLN A 561 67.19 -35.91 24.47
C GLN A 561 67.63 -36.93 23.40
N ILE A 562 67.89 -36.47 22.16
CA ILE A 562 68.39 -37.32 21.07
C ILE A 562 69.72 -38.00 21.46
N ASN A 563 70.63 -37.28 22.10
CA ASN A 563 71.92 -37.85 22.51
C ASN A 563 71.77 -38.90 23.62
N THR A 564 70.91 -38.66 24.61
CA THR A 564 70.59 -39.64 25.67
C THR A 564 69.97 -40.91 25.07
N LEU A 565 68.91 -40.77 24.27
CA LEU A 565 68.22 -41.91 23.64
C LEU A 565 69.14 -42.72 22.72
N ARG A 566 70.05 -42.07 21.98
CA ARG A 566 71.07 -42.75 21.16
C ARG A 566 72.08 -43.52 22.01
N SER A 567 72.52 -42.97 23.13
CA SER A 567 73.42 -43.67 24.06
C SER A 567 72.75 -44.92 24.62
N ASP A 568 71.53 -44.79 25.16
CA ASP A 568 70.78 -45.89 25.76
C ASP A 568 70.45 -46.98 24.73
N THR A 569 70.10 -46.61 23.50
CA THR A 569 69.84 -47.56 22.42
C THR A 569 71.11 -48.33 22.04
N SER A 570 72.25 -47.65 21.93
CA SER A 570 73.54 -48.31 21.65
C SER A 570 73.92 -49.31 22.75
N GLN A 571 73.79 -48.92 24.03
CA GLN A 571 74.06 -49.81 25.16
C GLN A 571 73.13 -51.04 25.19
N LYS A 572 71.83 -50.85 24.88
CA LYS A 572 70.87 -51.96 24.80
C LYS A 572 71.18 -52.90 23.63
N LEU A 573 71.52 -52.39 22.45
CA LEU A 573 71.91 -53.20 21.30
C LEU A 573 73.18 -54.02 21.58
N GLN A 574 74.20 -53.41 22.20
CA GLN A 574 75.40 -54.13 22.66
C GLN A 574 75.07 -55.21 23.70
N SER A 575 74.13 -54.94 24.60
CA SER A 575 73.67 -55.93 25.58
C SER A 575 72.99 -57.12 24.89
N ILE A 576 72.10 -56.88 23.93
CA ILE A 576 71.42 -57.92 23.14
C ILE A 576 72.43 -58.76 22.33
N ASP A 577 73.41 -58.12 21.69
CA ASP A 577 74.48 -58.80 20.94
C ASP A 577 75.31 -59.71 21.86
N SER A 578 75.73 -59.22 23.03
CA SER A 578 76.46 -60.02 24.01
C SER A 578 75.65 -61.23 24.53
N LEU A 579 74.35 -61.05 24.82
CA LEU A 579 73.47 -62.10 25.34
C LEU A 579 73.11 -63.17 24.29
N SER A 580 73.18 -62.83 23.00
CA SER A 580 72.83 -63.75 21.91
C SER A 580 74.03 -64.48 21.30
N THR A 581 75.24 -63.92 21.41
CA THR A 581 76.45 -64.47 20.76
C THR A 581 77.50 -65.02 21.73
N GLN A 582 77.53 -64.59 23.00
CA GLN A 582 78.58 -64.97 23.94
C GLN A 582 78.05 -65.88 25.06
N PRO A 583 78.73 -67.00 25.38
CA PRO A 583 78.35 -67.85 26.49
C PRO A 583 78.62 -67.15 27.83
N GLU A 584 77.57 -66.99 28.65
CA GLU A 584 77.67 -66.21 29.88
C GLU A 584 78.03 -67.08 31.09
N PRO A 585 79.16 -66.81 31.79
CA PRO A 585 79.63 -67.66 32.89
C PRO A 585 78.87 -67.39 34.21
N PHE A 586 78.14 -68.39 34.69
CA PHE A 586 77.49 -68.35 36.00
C PHE A 586 78.48 -68.64 37.13
N SER A 587 79.03 -67.59 37.75
CA SER A 587 80.00 -67.67 38.86
C SER A 587 79.38 -67.50 40.26
N ALA A 588 78.06 -67.35 40.36
CA ALA A 588 77.37 -67.19 41.63
C ALA A 588 77.45 -68.48 42.47
N THR A 589 77.95 -68.37 43.71
CA THR A 589 78.12 -69.50 44.65
C THR A 589 77.06 -69.55 45.75
N ARG A 590 76.14 -68.57 45.78
CA ARG A 590 75.08 -68.43 46.80
C ARG A 590 73.73 -68.17 46.16
N CYS A 591 72.68 -68.68 46.80
CA CYS A 591 71.30 -68.48 46.39
C CYS A 591 70.83 -67.05 46.69
N SER A 592 70.30 -66.34 45.70
CA SER A 592 69.83 -64.95 45.85
C SER A 592 68.57 -64.80 46.70
N ALA A 593 67.86 -65.90 47.05
CA ALA A 593 66.69 -65.86 47.94
C ALA A 593 67.03 -66.17 49.41
N CYS A 594 67.90 -67.14 49.69
CA CYS A 594 68.17 -67.61 51.06
C CYS A 594 69.61 -67.34 51.56
N GLY A 595 70.49 -66.81 50.70
CA GLY A 595 71.88 -66.43 51.02
C GLY A 595 72.86 -67.59 51.27
N ARG A 596 72.37 -68.84 51.35
CA ARG A 596 73.18 -70.05 51.57
C ARG A 596 73.94 -70.44 50.29
N THR A 597 74.99 -71.23 50.46
CA THR A 597 75.73 -71.85 49.35
C THR A 597 74.80 -72.69 48.47
N LEU A 598 75.02 -72.66 47.17
CA LEU A 598 74.21 -73.40 46.21
C LEU A 598 74.50 -74.92 46.29
N ASP A 599 73.46 -75.70 46.56
CA ASP A 599 73.45 -77.16 46.46
C ASP A 599 72.56 -77.62 45.30
N LEU A 600 72.98 -78.68 44.60
CA LEU A 600 72.24 -79.26 43.48
C LEU A 600 70.90 -79.85 43.96
N PRO A 601 69.78 -79.64 43.25
CA PRO A 601 69.64 -78.93 41.96
C PRO A 601 69.52 -77.40 42.08
N THR A 602 70.22 -76.71 41.17
CA THR A 602 70.28 -75.24 41.06
C THR A 602 69.67 -74.74 39.76
N VAL A 603 69.08 -73.55 39.79
CA VAL A 603 68.54 -72.86 38.60
C VAL A 603 69.29 -71.53 38.44
N HIS A 604 69.80 -71.30 37.24
CA HIS A 604 70.59 -70.10 36.89
C HIS A 604 69.84 -69.31 35.81
N PHE A 605 69.58 -68.03 36.08
CA PHE A 605 68.95 -67.13 35.12
C PHE A 605 70.01 -66.32 34.37
N LEU A 606 69.78 -66.05 33.08
CA LEU A 606 70.61 -65.17 32.24
C LEU A 606 70.79 -63.75 32.84
N CYS A 607 69.91 -63.32 33.76
CA CYS A 607 70.13 -62.11 34.55
C CYS A 607 71.19 -62.25 35.68
N LYS A 608 72.03 -63.29 35.64
CA LYS A 608 73.08 -63.67 36.62
C LYS A 608 72.61 -64.02 38.03
N HIS A 609 71.31 -64.04 38.28
CA HIS A 609 70.74 -64.47 39.56
C HIS A 609 70.61 -65.99 39.60
N SER A 610 70.98 -66.59 40.72
CA SER A 610 71.05 -68.05 40.89
C SER A 610 70.31 -68.47 42.15
N TYR A 611 69.56 -69.56 42.06
CA TYR A 611 68.67 -70.03 43.12
C TYR A 611 68.76 -71.55 43.27
N HIS A 612 68.43 -72.05 44.46
CA HIS A 612 68.09 -73.47 44.62
C HIS A 612 66.72 -73.73 44.01
N GLN A 613 66.52 -74.92 43.41
CA GLN A 613 65.19 -75.31 42.93
C GLN A 613 64.13 -75.22 44.04
N ARG A 614 64.49 -75.57 45.29
CA ARG A 614 63.63 -75.47 46.49
C ARG A 614 63.31 -74.04 46.96
N CYS A 615 64.04 -73.02 46.46
CA CYS A 615 63.85 -71.61 46.84
C CYS A 615 63.11 -70.80 45.78
N LEU A 616 62.95 -71.36 44.58
CA LEU A 616 61.93 -70.96 43.63
C LEU A 616 60.67 -71.74 44.05
N ASN A 617 59.61 -71.04 44.46
CA ASN A 617 58.35 -71.66 44.88
C ASN A 617 57.57 -72.15 43.64
N VAL A 618 58.11 -73.13 42.92
CA VAL A 618 57.47 -73.75 41.75
C VAL A 618 56.24 -74.51 42.24
N ALA A 619 55.05 -74.17 41.72
CA ALA A 619 53.83 -74.88 42.04
C ALA A 619 53.84 -76.28 41.42
N GLU A 620 53.22 -77.26 42.09
CA GLU A 620 53.09 -78.62 41.56
C GLU A 620 52.30 -78.60 40.24
N GLY A 621 52.97 -78.98 39.13
CA GLY A 621 52.39 -78.99 37.79
C GLY A 621 52.81 -77.82 36.88
N GLN A 622 53.74 -76.95 37.30
CA GLN A 622 54.28 -75.89 36.46
C GLN A 622 55.73 -76.21 36.02
N ASP A 623 56.04 -76.06 34.73
CA ASP A 623 57.38 -76.36 34.20
C ASP A 623 58.42 -75.36 34.71
N VAL A 624 59.63 -75.85 34.97
CA VAL A 624 60.72 -75.03 35.55
C VAL A 624 61.19 -73.92 34.59
N GLU A 625 60.91 -74.06 33.30
CA GLU A 625 61.23 -73.08 32.25
C GLU A 625 60.31 -71.83 32.30
N ASP A 626 59.10 -71.93 32.85
CA ASP A 626 58.15 -70.81 32.98
C ASP A 626 58.43 -69.90 34.20
N VAL A 627 59.35 -70.29 35.08
CA VAL A 627 59.62 -69.61 36.34
C VAL A 627 60.57 -68.43 36.12
N GLU A 628 60.16 -67.22 36.47
CA GLU A 628 61.02 -66.03 36.35
C GLU A 628 61.90 -65.76 37.58
N CYS A 629 63.02 -65.07 37.37
CA CYS A 629 63.84 -64.55 38.45
C CYS A 629 63.07 -63.52 39.29
N PRO A 630 62.80 -63.76 40.59
CA PRO A 630 61.94 -62.90 41.41
C PRO A 630 62.49 -61.48 41.63
N ILE A 631 63.80 -61.27 41.50
CA ILE A 631 64.43 -59.93 41.58
C ILE A 631 64.17 -59.12 40.30
N CYS A 632 64.21 -59.77 39.13
CA CYS A 632 64.02 -59.11 37.83
C CYS A 632 62.56 -59.07 37.37
N THR A 633 61.72 -59.98 37.88
CA THR A 633 60.27 -60.05 37.63
C THR A 633 59.58 -58.69 37.68
N PRO A 634 59.71 -57.83 38.71
CA PRO A 634 59.03 -56.53 38.72
C PRO A 634 59.49 -55.58 37.58
N GLN A 635 60.76 -55.62 37.19
CA GLN A 635 61.27 -54.80 36.06
C GLN A 635 60.85 -55.37 34.71
N ASN A 636 60.84 -56.70 34.56
CA ASN A 636 60.34 -57.36 33.37
C ASN A 636 58.83 -57.15 33.20
N GLN A 637 58.08 -57.18 34.30
CA GLN A 637 56.65 -56.89 34.33
C GLN A 637 56.35 -55.44 33.93
N THR A 638 57.09 -54.44 34.41
CA THR A 638 56.87 -53.05 33.96
C THR A 638 57.19 -52.86 32.48
N VAL A 639 58.27 -53.46 31.97
CA VAL A 639 58.58 -53.42 30.52
C VAL A 639 57.51 -54.12 29.69
N ARG A 640 57.00 -55.29 30.13
CA ARG A 640 55.89 -55.98 29.46
C ARG A 640 54.57 -55.22 29.56
N GLN A 641 54.28 -54.56 30.68
CA GLN A 641 53.10 -53.70 30.82
C GLN A 641 53.19 -52.48 29.89
N ILE A 642 54.36 -51.84 29.77
CA ILE A 642 54.58 -50.74 28.82
C ILE A 642 54.37 -51.23 27.38
N ARG A 643 54.96 -52.36 27.01
CA ARG A 643 54.80 -52.96 25.67
C ARG A 643 53.33 -53.33 25.40
N ARG A 644 52.66 -53.99 26.34
CA ARG A 644 51.24 -54.34 26.23
C ARG A 644 50.35 -53.10 26.10
N ALA A 645 50.64 -52.04 26.87
CA ALA A 645 49.92 -50.77 26.75
C ALA A 645 50.16 -50.11 25.39
N GLN A 646 51.37 -50.20 24.81
CA GLN A 646 51.67 -49.74 23.46
C GLN A 646 50.91 -50.55 22.40
N GLU A 647 50.87 -51.88 22.52
CA GLU A 647 50.13 -52.79 21.62
C GLU A 647 48.60 -52.58 21.72
N GLU A 648 48.04 -52.45 22.93
CA GLU A 648 46.62 -52.12 23.16
C GLU A 648 46.26 -50.71 22.65
N THR A 649 47.21 -49.76 22.70
CA THR A 649 47.06 -48.42 22.13
C THR A 649 47.13 -48.44 20.60
N ALA A 650 47.93 -49.32 20.00
CA ALA A 650 48.03 -49.46 18.55
C ALA A 650 46.72 -49.93 17.89
N GLY A 651 45.95 -50.78 18.59
CA GLY A 651 44.60 -51.17 18.17
C GLY A 651 43.56 -50.05 18.23
N ARG A 652 43.84 -48.90 18.88
CA ARG A 652 42.85 -47.84 19.18
C ARG A 652 43.14 -46.54 18.42
N HIS A 653 42.91 -46.55 17.12
CA HIS A 653 43.08 -45.39 16.24
C HIS A 653 42.26 -44.15 16.67
N GLU A 654 41.13 -44.33 17.37
CA GLU A 654 40.33 -43.22 17.92
C GLU A 654 41.11 -42.38 18.94
N LEU A 655 41.92 -43.02 19.79
CA LEU A 655 42.76 -42.33 20.78
C LEU A 655 43.87 -41.51 20.11
N PHE A 656 44.39 -41.99 18.97
CA PHE A 656 45.32 -41.23 18.15
C PHE A 656 44.64 -40.02 17.52
N GLN A 657 43.42 -40.17 16.97
CA GLN A 657 42.67 -39.05 16.38
C GLN A 657 42.29 -37.99 17.41
N ASP A 658 41.87 -38.38 18.61
CA ASP A 658 41.58 -37.45 19.72
C ASP A 658 42.86 -36.73 20.20
N ALA A 659 43.97 -37.45 20.35
CA ALA A 659 45.27 -36.85 20.67
C ALA A 659 45.76 -35.87 19.58
N LEU A 660 45.53 -36.19 18.29
CA LEU A 660 45.86 -35.34 17.15
C LEU A 660 44.94 -34.09 17.06
N GLY A 661 43.68 -34.22 17.49
CA GLY A 661 42.71 -33.14 17.56
C GLY A 661 43.00 -32.15 18.70
N ARG A 662 43.44 -32.65 19.87
CA ARG A 662 43.79 -31.82 21.04
C ARG A 662 45.21 -31.25 21.01
N GLY A 663 46.14 -31.90 20.31
CA GLY A 663 47.55 -31.50 20.27
C GLY A 663 47.80 -30.24 19.46
N LYS A 664 48.41 -29.21 20.08
CA LYS A 664 48.89 -28.00 19.37
C LYS A 664 49.87 -28.37 18.24
N GLU A 665 50.77 -29.33 18.47
CA GLU A 665 51.74 -29.81 17.48
C GLU A 665 51.38 -31.21 16.96
N ARG A 666 50.61 -31.26 15.87
CA ARG A 666 50.22 -32.53 15.23
C ARG A 666 51.41 -33.41 14.84
N PHE A 667 52.51 -32.82 14.36
CA PHE A 667 53.72 -33.56 14.01
C PHE A 667 54.46 -34.11 15.24
N GLY A 668 54.49 -33.37 16.35
CA GLY A 668 55.03 -33.84 17.62
C GLY A 668 54.26 -35.04 18.18
N VAL A 669 52.92 -34.99 18.12
CA VAL A 669 52.04 -36.13 18.47
C VAL A 669 52.34 -37.33 17.57
N VAL A 670 52.39 -37.16 16.25
CA VAL A 670 52.75 -38.25 15.32
C VAL A 670 54.14 -38.83 15.64
N GLY A 671 55.13 -37.99 15.97
CA GLY A 671 56.48 -38.42 16.34
C GLY A 671 56.52 -39.25 17.63
N ASP A 672 55.79 -38.86 18.67
CA ASP A 672 55.70 -39.63 19.92
C ASP A 672 54.96 -40.96 19.73
N TRP A 673 53.85 -40.96 18.99
CA TRP A 673 53.11 -42.18 18.66
C TRP A 673 53.92 -43.14 17.77
N PHE A 674 54.70 -42.63 16.82
CA PHE A 674 55.66 -43.41 16.03
C PHE A 674 56.78 -43.98 16.93
N GLY A 675 57.35 -43.16 17.82
CA GLY A 675 58.38 -43.58 18.79
C GLY A 675 57.91 -44.65 19.79
N ARG A 676 56.60 -44.69 20.08
CA ARG A 676 55.95 -45.75 20.88
C ARG A 676 55.68 -47.05 20.11
N GLY A 677 56.05 -47.12 18.84
CA GLY A 677 55.88 -48.31 17.99
C GLY A 677 54.45 -48.56 17.48
N VAL A 678 53.50 -47.66 17.77
CA VAL A 678 52.07 -47.82 17.40
C VAL A 678 51.87 -47.90 15.89
N MET A 679 52.69 -47.19 15.11
CA MET A 679 52.66 -47.18 13.65
C MET A 679 53.62 -48.22 13.02
N GLY A 680 54.27 -49.06 13.83
CA GLY A 680 55.06 -50.18 13.33
C GLY A 680 54.12 -51.24 12.74
N ALA A 681 54.27 -51.54 11.46
CA ALA A 681 53.47 -52.57 10.81
C ALA A 681 53.57 -53.89 11.60
N SER A 682 52.42 -54.41 12.04
CA SER A 682 52.33 -55.67 12.78
C SER A 682 53.10 -56.75 12.03
N SER A 683 54.24 -57.18 12.58
CA SER A 683 55.08 -58.18 11.94
C SER A 683 54.24 -59.44 11.77
N VAL A 684 53.97 -59.78 10.51
CA VAL A 684 53.06 -60.83 10.05
C VAL A 684 53.00 -61.99 11.03
N THR A 685 51.80 -62.26 11.57
CA THR A 685 51.51 -63.49 12.31
C THR A 685 51.70 -64.67 11.36
N GLY A 686 52.91 -65.21 11.34
CA GLY A 686 53.22 -66.47 10.67
C GLY A 686 52.41 -67.57 11.32
N THR A 687 51.34 -68.00 10.65
CA THR A 687 50.61 -69.21 11.01
C THR A 687 51.47 -70.41 10.64
N GLY A 688 52.01 -71.07 11.67
CA GLY A 688 52.63 -72.40 11.62
C GLY A 688 51.85 -73.34 12.52
#